data_AF-A0A5P8N976-F1
#
_entry.id   AF-A0A5P8N976-F1
#
_cell.length_a   1.000
_cell.length_b   1.000
_cell.length_c   1.000
_cell.angle_alpha   90.00
_cell.angle_beta   90.00
_cell.angle_gamma   90.00
#
_symmetry.space_group_name_H-M   'P 1'
#
loop_
_entity.id
_entity.type
_entity.pdbx_description
1 polymer ?
#
loop_
_entity_poly.entity_id
_entity_poly.type
_entity_poly.pdbx_seq_one_letter_code
_entity_poly.pdbx_strand_id
1 'polypeptide(L)'
;MSLFVPEDQRVSLAVRDLKVVLSTNKLENESTKRWWKGKKSMDLEKEPSQEAKVILNGLNLDLEAGKVLAILGSSGSGKTTFLNTLSARMSLTPSNDNPFQFSGMVQYSQEKPNISYLLQEDVFLPGLTVRETLNFTAQLRLPQSTAVERKELIDYILQSLGLEKVQNTIICDFLFRTTLSGGERRRVSLSIQLLTKPSVLFLDEPTTGLDAHTSIELVSTVKKLASDFGITVILTIHQPRFEILEIVDKLYLLAKGGRLMISGSLQESMDYLDTVGLEGEDSNFADFLLSISSVEKTMSKEVELQTEQRVHMLVEQWKRHEVLKEVDIHDTFMSGSRMFNKEHITVPLHKEIAVLAHRCTLMTLRDYQSLIMMMGILTTLSIICGWVFYKPGGSLAGIRSVTSAMYVCCEVIGFTPMMYEIERLCSVDGKFLIREKKEGMYSITGWFIGRRLAKMILEDIPSTLIWSVITFYMWGLQGNSNFGIYFINNLFLYMIGIAQGHVCFVLGNYHFSTSSLISGIFYQIQNSACGYFISAKTMPVYVRWTKYIASFWYNFGSLVSNQFTDYMGDCVGTADECYEYSGDAVFDNLGYSRNWFTVPLCVSICWFIGFYTASALLFWWKERSGSVKIVKERRSKVYIQQMEHEKPIVDDTQDCDTTVRLSLKNISLNLKPKLLNKLLHKKFNDKAILNKVSASFSPGVNAIMGPSGSGKTTLLNFLTGRTRTSLMSISGGLYLNDERVPLTCLSKITSYVVQDDNVLIPTLTVLETLQFQARLRLPIEKHSEIPRIIHELMRKMGLLDVANVPIGDAITKGISGGEKRRVSIAVQLLNNSKVLLLDEPTSGLDSFTSNQIISLLDDLAKQENKTIILTIHQPKVELFNKFDNVLLLGDGNVIYDGKPLDLIEYFKKLGFQAGNNVNFADFVLDTIAETTDDTMEKLIGNWIKKGPSESDVDSDYTTVDFSFLYKKEQSFSVVFRPVLERQIQVLMRNPDVIYSRVVQLLVLGVVHSLYFAPLKNGSDSILNRLGLIQEVLNVYFAGLFNNMSFYPGEKDTFYQEYEDRIYSPGVFMGVYLLTEVPFEIIPTFIFSIFIVLVIGLPRTARMFFTMFYMSLLSLNCGESVGIIFNSIFDHIGIAMNFLSNVIVVAIFMGGTMSLHMPILFRAFNYISPLKWAVLALAKLGFEGQVFQCVNGSTTCELSTGEQVLSQYGLKSNYSTDMGAIAAITIVYRLIAWLVLELKVRYFRR
;
A
#
# COMPACT_ATOMS: atom_id res chain seq x y z
N MET A 1 20.48 -30.67 16.10
CA MET A 1 19.22 -31.19 15.50
C MET A 1 19.33 -31.13 13.97
N SER A 2 19.22 -32.23 13.20
CA SER A 2 19.40 -32.20 11.73
C SER A 2 18.08 -31.93 10.97
N LEU A 3 18.20 -31.48 9.72
CA LEU A 3 17.12 -31.37 8.72
C LEU A 3 16.78 -32.73 8.07
N PHE A 4 17.46 -33.80 8.46
CA PHE A 4 17.36 -35.12 7.83
C PHE A 4 15.98 -35.75 8.07
N VAL A 5 15.34 -36.18 6.99
CA VAL A 5 14.08 -36.93 6.98
C VAL A 5 14.41 -38.43 6.88
N PRO A 6 14.10 -39.22 7.92
CA PRO A 6 14.23 -40.69 7.90
C PRO A 6 13.51 -41.32 6.70
N GLU A 7 14.00 -42.44 6.18
CA GLU A 7 13.46 -43.07 4.96
C GLU A 7 11.98 -43.43 5.07
N ASP A 8 11.52 -43.87 6.24
CA ASP A 8 10.12 -44.14 6.57
C ASP A 8 9.25 -42.86 6.57
N GLN A 9 9.88 -41.70 6.76
CA GLN A 9 9.23 -40.40 6.81
C GLN A 9 9.26 -39.62 5.49
N ARG A 10 9.91 -40.16 4.44
CA ARG A 10 9.95 -39.49 3.13
C ARG A 10 8.65 -39.67 2.37
N VAL A 11 8.28 -38.67 1.59
CA VAL A 11 6.97 -38.61 0.94
C VAL A 11 7.11 -38.66 -0.57
N SER A 12 6.47 -39.64 -1.22
CA SER A 12 6.23 -39.65 -2.67
C SER A 12 4.82 -39.12 -2.98
N LEU A 13 4.64 -38.63 -4.20
CA LEU A 13 3.40 -38.00 -4.69
C LEU A 13 2.95 -38.66 -5.99
N ALA A 14 1.68 -39.06 -6.04
CA ALA A 14 1.00 -39.53 -7.25
C ALA A 14 -0.26 -38.69 -7.52
N VAL A 15 -0.45 -38.28 -8.76
CA VAL A 15 -1.60 -37.50 -9.24
C VAL A 15 -2.18 -38.19 -10.46
N ARG A 16 -3.52 -38.31 -10.53
CA ARG A 16 -4.25 -38.91 -11.66
C ARG A 16 -5.46 -38.07 -12.06
N ASP A 17 -5.58 -37.81 -13.36
CA ASP A 17 -6.69 -37.09 -14.00
C ASP A 17 -7.13 -35.79 -13.29
N LEU A 18 -6.16 -35.02 -12.78
CA LEU A 18 -6.48 -33.79 -12.05
C LEU A 18 -7.05 -32.75 -13.01
N LYS A 19 -8.26 -32.30 -12.72
CA LYS A 19 -8.98 -31.28 -13.48
C LYS A 19 -9.49 -30.16 -12.58
N VAL A 20 -9.32 -28.93 -13.03
CA VAL A 20 -9.80 -27.73 -12.32
C VAL A 20 -10.57 -26.86 -13.30
N VAL A 21 -11.84 -26.61 -13.01
CA VAL A 21 -12.75 -25.86 -13.88
C VAL A 21 -13.31 -24.67 -13.12
N LEU A 22 -13.34 -23.50 -13.77
CA LEU A 22 -13.96 -22.28 -13.26
C LEU A 22 -15.39 -22.15 -13.82
N SER A 23 -16.39 -22.13 -12.94
CA SER A 23 -17.80 -21.91 -13.29
C SER A 23 -18.11 -20.40 -13.33
N THR A 24 -18.48 -19.89 -14.50
CA THR A 24 -18.80 -18.45 -14.72
C THR A 24 -20.24 -18.09 -14.34
N ASN A 25 -21.16 -19.07 -14.27
CA ASN A 25 -22.60 -18.84 -14.11
C ASN A 25 -23.05 -18.29 -12.73
N LYS A 26 -22.18 -18.22 -11.72
CA LYS A 26 -22.56 -17.81 -10.35
C LYS A 26 -22.22 -16.35 -10.00
N LEU A 27 -21.39 -15.66 -10.79
CA LEU A 27 -20.90 -14.31 -10.46
C LEU A 27 -21.89 -13.18 -10.81
N GLU A 28 -22.85 -13.41 -11.70
CA GLU A 28 -23.74 -12.35 -12.22
C GLU A 28 -24.93 -11.98 -11.30
N ASN A 29 -25.21 -12.73 -10.23
CA ASN A 29 -26.52 -12.62 -9.56
C ASN A 29 -26.62 -11.65 -8.37
N GLU A 30 -25.53 -11.08 -7.84
CA GLU A 30 -25.62 -10.28 -6.59
C GLU A 30 -25.25 -8.79 -6.69
N SER A 31 -24.49 -8.34 -7.70
CA SER A 31 -23.95 -6.97 -7.68
C SER A 31 -24.83 -5.89 -8.31
N THR A 32 -25.83 -6.24 -9.13
CA THR A 32 -26.54 -5.23 -9.96
C THR A 32 -28.06 -5.15 -9.77
N LYS A 33 -28.69 -6.04 -8.98
CA LYS A 33 -30.16 -6.10 -8.89
C LYS A 33 -30.82 -5.22 -7.82
N ARG A 34 -30.09 -4.42 -7.04
CA ARG A 34 -30.69 -3.74 -5.86
C ARG A 34 -31.02 -2.26 -5.95
N TRP A 35 -30.76 -1.54 -7.06
CA TRP A 35 -31.07 -0.09 -7.04
C TRP A 35 -31.61 0.59 -8.31
N TRP A 36 -31.97 -0.16 -9.35
CA TRP A 36 -32.66 0.42 -10.51
C TRP A 36 -33.76 -0.53 -11.01
N LYS A 37 -34.92 -0.54 -10.36
CA LYS A 37 -36.16 -1.08 -10.95
C LYS A 37 -36.96 0.08 -11.51
N GLY A 38 -36.80 0.33 -12.81
CA GLY A 38 -37.54 1.38 -13.48
C GLY A 38 -37.22 1.56 -14.95
N LYS A 39 -37.24 0.50 -15.76
CA LYS A 39 -37.67 0.54 -17.17
C LYS A 39 -37.72 -0.85 -17.79
N LYS A 40 -38.75 -1.05 -18.63
CA LYS A 40 -39.14 -2.27 -19.34
C LYS A 40 -37.95 -2.92 -20.07
N SER A 41 -37.72 -4.21 -19.84
CA SER A 41 -36.85 -5.07 -20.63
C SER A 41 -37.52 -5.35 -21.98
N MET A 42 -36.88 -4.90 -23.07
CA MET A 42 -37.04 -5.51 -24.39
C MET A 42 -36.36 -6.88 -24.36
N ASP A 43 -37.04 -7.89 -24.90
CA ASP A 43 -36.52 -9.23 -25.09
C ASP A 43 -35.31 -9.20 -26.03
N LEU A 44 -34.11 -9.27 -25.45
CA LEU A 44 -32.89 -9.62 -26.14
C LEU A 44 -32.71 -11.14 -26.04
N GLU A 45 -32.59 -11.77 -27.20
CA GLU A 45 -32.39 -13.20 -27.38
C GLU A 45 -31.27 -13.73 -26.47
N LYS A 46 -31.54 -14.88 -25.82
CA LYS A 46 -30.56 -15.60 -25.00
C LYS A 46 -29.39 -16.04 -25.89
N GLU A 47 -28.27 -15.35 -25.80
CA GLU A 47 -26.97 -15.85 -26.26
C GLU A 47 -26.64 -17.20 -25.59
N PRO A 48 -25.89 -18.09 -26.27
CA PRO A 48 -25.58 -19.43 -25.75
C PRO A 48 -24.81 -19.34 -24.44
N SER A 49 -25.17 -20.23 -23.50
CA SER A 49 -24.55 -20.40 -22.18
C SER A 49 -23.03 -20.37 -22.26
N GLN A 50 -22.39 -19.44 -21.54
CA GLN A 50 -20.93 -19.34 -21.46
C GLN A 50 -20.34 -20.67 -20.97
N GLU A 51 -19.46 -21.27 -21.78
CA GLU A 51 -18.75 -22.51 -21.47
C GLU A 51 -17.85 -22.34 -20.23
N ALA A 52 -17.86 -23.33 -19.33
CA ALA A 52 -17.02 -23.35 -18.15
C ALA A 52 -15.53 -23.39 -18.55
N LYS A 53 -14.70 -22.53 -17.95
CA LYS A 53 -13.29 -22.43 -18.34
C LYS A 53 -12.46 -23.49 -17.62
N VAL A 54 -11.90 -24.42 -18.37
CA VAL A 54 -10.94 -25.41 -17.85
C VAL A 54 -9.57 -24.73 -17.63
N ILE A 55 -9.03 -24.85 -16.42
CA ILE A 55 -7.71 -24.30 -16.04
C ILE A 55 -6.65 -25.41 -16.06
N LEU A 56 -6.97 -26.58 -15.49
CA LEU A 56 -6.15 -27.79 -15.53
C LEU A 56 -7.00 -28.91 -16.14
N ASN A 57 -6.42 -29.72 -17.03
CA ASN A 57 -7.15 -30.71 -17.81
C ASN A 57 -6.44 -32.07 -17.82
N GLY A 58 -6.83 -32.96 -16.90
CA GLY A 58 -6.40 -34.36 -16.87
C GLY A 58 -4.91 -34.53 -16.65
N LEU A 59 -4.37 -33.87 -15.63
CA LEU A 59 -2.93 -33.94 -15.33
C LEU A 59 -2.58 -35.19 -14.52
N ASN A 60 -1.53 -35.88 -14.95
CA ASN A 60 -0.93 -37.04 -14.29
C ASN A 60 0.49 -36.72 -13.83
N LEU A 61 0.90 -37.18 -12.65
CA LEU A 61 2.25 -36.96 -12.13
C LEU A 61 2.64 -38.11 -11.19
N ASP A 62 3.87 -38.62 -11.33
CA ASP A 62 4.51 -39.52 -10.37
C ASP A 62 5.84 -38.92 -9.92
N LEU A 63 6.02 -38.70 -8.61
CA LEU A 63 7.24 -38.16 -8.03
C LEU A 63 7.70 -39.02 -6.85
N GLU A 64 8.95 -39.48 -6.91
CA GLU A 64 9.59 -40.27 -5.88
C GLU A 64 10.06 -39.42 -4.69
N ALA A 65 10.25 -40.07 -3.55
CA ALA A 65 10.72 -39.45 -2.32
C ALA A 65 12.15 -38.88 -2.46
N GLY A 66 12.39 -37.67 -1.96
CA GLY A 66 13.73 -37.04 -1.96
C GLY A 66 14.24 -36.58 -3.33
N LYS A 67 13.33 -36.46 -4.32
CA LYS A 67 13.62 -35.98 -5.67
C LYS A 67 13.15 -34.54 -5.87
N VAL A 68 13.78 -33.84 -6.81
CA VAL A 68 13.40 -32.48 -7.24
C VAL A 68 12.63 -32.55 -8.55
N LEU A 69 11.42 -32.01 -8.57
CA LEU A 69 10.58 -31.83 -9.77
C LEU A 69 10.57 -30.35 -10.18
N ALA A 70 10.98 -30.05 -11.41
CA ALA A 70 10.80 -28.73 -12.00
C ALA A 70 9.59 -28.69 -12.94
N ILE A 71 8.63 -27.82 -12.63
CA ILE A 71 7.47 -27.54 -13.47
C ILE A 71 7.78 -26.34 -14.36
N LEU A 72 7.78 -26.58 -15.67
CA LEU A 72 7.99 -25.57 -16.70
C LEU A 72 6.70 -25.32 -17.48
N GLY A 73 6.66 -24.19 -18.17
CA GLY A 73 5.58 -23.85 -19.09
C GLY A 73 5.42 -22.35 -19.24
N SER A 74 4.74 -21.92 -20.30
CA SER A 74 4.50 -20.50 -20.56
C SER A 74 3.68 -19.82 -19.46
N SER A 75 3.68 -18.48 -19.42
CA SER A 75 2.77 -17.75 -18.54
C SER A 75 1.31 -18.13 -18.83
N GLY A 76 0.50 -18.32 -17.77
CA GLY A 76 -0.89 -18.74 -17.89
C GLY A 76 -1.13 -20.22 -18.24
N SER A 77 -0.11 -21.07 -18.27
CA SER A 77 -0.27 -22.52 -18.50
C SER A 77 -0.92 -23.28 -17.33
N GLY A 78 -1.02 -22.68 -16.14
CA GLY A 78 -1.65 -23.29 -14.97
C GLY A 78 -0.69 -23.67 -13.83
N LYS A 79 0.62 -23.46 -13.97
CA LYS A 79 1.68 -23.77 -12.98
C LYS A 79 1.31 -23.47 -11.53
N THR A 80 1.06 -22.21 -11.21
CA THR A 80 0.70 -21.76 -9.85
C THR A 80 -0.65 -22.35 -9.40
N THR A 81 -1.59 -22.61 -10.31
CA THR A 81 -2.87 -23.24 -9.94
C THR A 81 -2.65 -24.71 -9.59
N PHE A 82 -1.83 -25.43 -10.37
CA PHE A 82 -1.45 -26.80 -10.08
C PHE A 82 -0.73 -26.92 -8.74
N LEU A 83 0.28 -26.08 -8.50
CA LEU A 83 1.06 -26.06 -7.27
C LEU A 83 0.19 -25.65 -6.04
N ASN A 84 -0.72 -24.68 -6.19
CA ASN A 84 -1.69 -24.34 -5.13
C ASN A 84 -2.72 -25.45 -4.86
N THR A 85 -3.08 -26.25 -5.88
CA THR A 85 -3.98 -27.40 -5.72
C THR A 85 -3.29 -28.51 -4.95
N LEU A 86 -2.05 -28.88 -5.31
CA LEU A 86 -1.26 -29.89 -4.61
C LEU A 86 -0.98 -29.49 -3.15
N SER A 87 -0.59 -28.25 -2.91
CA SER A 87 -0.35 -27.74 -1.55
C SER A 87 -1.62 -27.52 -0.70
N ALA A 88 -2.81 -27.85 -1.22
CA ALA A 88 -4.12 -27.62 -0.60
C ALA A 88 -4.38 -26.17 -0.13
N ARG A 89 -3.81 -25.19 -0.84
CA ARG A 89 -4.02 -23.75 -0.56
C ARG A 89 -5.31 -23.20 -1.17
N MET A 90 -5.89 -23.88 -2.16
CA MET A 90 -7.21 -23.55 -2.69
C MET A 90 -8.29 -24.15 -1.79
N SER A 91 -9.39 -23.42 -1.57
CA SER A 91 -10.52 -24.01 -0.85
C SER A 91 -11.12 -25.14 -1.69
N LEU A 92 -11.09 -26.35 -1.17
CA LEU A 92 -11.63 -27.55 -1.82
C LEU A 92 -13.09 -27.81 -1.43
N THR A 93 -13.65 -27.00 -0.53
CA THR A 93 -15.04 -27.17 -0.12
C THR A 93 -15.97 -26.62 -1.21
N PRO A 94 -16.95 -27.41 -1.67
CA PRO A 94 -18.02 -26.92 -2.52
C PRO A 94 -18.95 -26.04 -1.68
N SER A 95 -18.62 -24.76 -1.53
CA SER A 95 -19.53 -23.76 -1.00
C SER A 95 -20.23 -23.02 -2.13
N ASN A 96 -21.36 -22.37 -1.85
CA ASN A 96 -22.05 -21.52 -2.83
C ASN A 96 -21.16 -20.40 -3.40
N ASP A 97 -20.09 -20.03 -2.69
CA ASP A 97 -19.15 -18.96 -3.02
C ASP A 97 -17.85 -19.42 -3.70
N ASN A 98 -17.61 -20.72 -3.86
CA ASN A 98 -16.39 -21.22 -4.53
C ASN A 98 -16.66 -21.45 -6.03
N PRO A 99 -16.06 -20.66 -6.95
CA PRO A 99 -16.30 -20.83 -8.37
C PRO A 99 -15.51 -21.99 -9.00
N PHE A 100 -14.61 -22.64 -8.24
CA PHE A 100 -13.78 -23.74 -8.73
C PHE A 100 -14.43 -25.11 -8.47
N GLN A 101 -14.40 -25.95 -9.50
CA GLN A 101 -14.73 -27.37 -9.43
C GLN A 101 -13.43 -28.17 -9.62
N PHE A 102 -13.19 -29.11 -8.72
CA PHE A 102 -12.02 -29.99 -8.72
C PHE A 102 -12.48 -31.43 -8.96
N SER A 103 -11.76 -32.18 -9.78
CA SER A 103 -11.93 -33.64 -9.94
C SER A 103 -10.59 -34.32 -10.13
N GLY A 104 -10.54 -35.63 -9.88
CA GLY A 104 -9.34 -36.46 -10.00
C GLY A 104 -8.75 -36.89 -8.66
N MET A 105 -7.51 -37.38 -8.68
CA MET A 105 -6.86 -37.99 -7.51
C MET A 105 -5.52 -37.31 -7.20
N VAL A 106 -5.28 -37.02 -5.92
CA VAL A 106 -3.97 -36.58 -5.39
C VAL A 106 -3.66 -37.41 -4.16
N GLN A 107 -2.65 -38.28 -4.26
CA GLN A 107 -2.24 -39.19 -3.19
C GLN A 107 -0.79 -38.95 -2.78
N TYR A 108 -0.59 -38.76 -1.49
CA TYR A 108 0.72 -38.75 -0.85
C TYR A 108 0.98 -40.12 -0.22
N SER A 109 2.21 -40.62 -0.23
CA SER A 109 2.54 -41.91 0.42
C SER A 109 2.26 -41.92 1.92
N GLN A 110 2.23 -40.75 2.54
CA GLN A 110 1.81 -40.54 3.92
C GLN A 110 0.45 -39.87 3.97
N GLU A 111 -0.37 -40.27 4.94
CA GLU A 111 -1.68 -39.63 5.18
C GLU A 111 -1.57 -38.16 5.62
N LYS A 112 -0.47 -37.77 6.30
CA LYS A 112 -0.26 -36.42 6.84
C LYS A 112 1.17 -35.91 6.55
N PRO A 113 1.51 -35.57 5.30
CA PRO A 113 2.82 -35.01 4.96
C PRO A 113 3.00 -33.61 5.57
N ASN A 114 4.22 -33.32 6.02
CA ASN A 114 4.57 -31.96 6.49
C ASN A 114 4.96 -31.09 5.31
N ILE A 115 4.02 -30.25 4.87
CA ILE A 115 4.14 -29.44 3.65
C ILE A 115 4.51 -27.99 3.98
N SER A 116 5.58 -27.49 3.36
CA SER A 116 5.93 -26.05 3.33
C SER A 116 5.78 -25.46 1.94
N TYR A 117 5.50 -24.16 1.86
CA TYR A 117 5.27 -23.45 0.60
C TYR A 117 6.01 -22.11 0.59
N LEU A 118 6.85 -21.89 -0.41
CA LEU A 118 7.50 -20.60 -0.69
C LEU A 118 6.68 -19.82 -1.72
N LEU A 119 6.23 -18.62 -1.35
CA LEU A 119 5.49 -17.70 -2.24
C LEU A 119 6.40 -17.02 -3.26
N GLN A 120 5.82 -16.54 -4.36
CA GLN A 120 6.54 -15.77 -5.38
C GLN A 120 7.14 -14.47 -4.80
N GLU A 121 6.38 -13.74 -3.98
CA GLU A 121 6.83 -12.48 -3.36
C GLU A 121 7.44 -12.67 -1.96
N ASP A 122 8.67 -12.17 -1.80
CA ASP A 122 9.36 -12.10 -0.53
C ASP A 122 8.87 -10.88 0.28
N VAL A 123 8.27 -11.13 1.45
CA VAL A 123 7.78 -10.05 2.32
C VAL A 123 8.21 -10.33 3.75
N PHE A 124 8.84 -9.34 4.36
CA PHE A 124 9.44 -9.45 5.69
C PHE A 124 8.91 -8.35 6.62
N LEU A 125 8.88 -8.65 7.92
CA LEU A 125 8.60 -7.64 8.93
C LEU A 125 9.75 -6.62 8.96
N PRO A 126 9.45 -5.31 9.03
CA PRO A 126 10.47 -4.28 9.06
C PRO A 126 11.24 -4.27 10.40
N GLY A 127 12.48 -3.81 10.36
CA GLY A 127 13.33 -3.59 11.54
C GLY A 127 13.97 -4.84 12.15
N LEU A 128 13.71 -6.04 11.63
CA LEU A 128 14.30 -7.30 12.12
C LEU A 128 15.51 -7.73 11.29
N THR A 129 16.49 -8.35 11.96
CA THR A 129 17.63 -8.99 11.27
C THR A 129 17.25 -10.38 10.76
N VAL A 130 18.07 -10.94 9.86
CA VAL A 130 17.90 -12.30 9.35
C VAL A 130 17.82 -13.31 10.50
N ARG A 131 18.79 -13.28 11.42
CA ARG A 131 18.85 -14.22 12.54
C ARG A 131 17.70 -14.03 13.53
N GLU A 132 17.27 -12.80 13.78
CA GLU A 132 16.10 -12.53 14.62
C GLU A 132 14.82 -13.07 14.00
N THR A 133 14.64 -12.87 12.69
CA THR A 133 13.49 -13.39 11.96
C THR A 133 13.41 -14.91 12.07
N LEU A 134 14.54 -15.62 11.89
CA LEU A 134 14.61 -17.07 12.07
C LEU A 134 14.39 -17.49 13.52
N ASN A 135 14.96 -16.78 14.50
CA ASN A 135 14.75 -17.06 15.92
C ASN A 135 13.28 -16.95 16.32
N PHE A 136 12.60 -15.85 15.95
CA PHE A 136 11.19 -15.66 16.26
C PHE A 136 10.31 -16.70 15.56
N THR A 137 10.60 -17.00 14.29
CA THR A 137 9.86 -18.03 13.55
C THR A 137 10.07 -19.41 14.16
N ALA A 138 11.29 -19.77 14.53
CA ALA A 138 11.60 -21.05 15.18
C ALA A 138 10.92 -21.16 16.55
N GLN A 139 10.84 -20.08 17.31
CA GLN A 139 10.12 -20.07 18.60
C GLN A 139 8.62 -20.31 18.45
N LEU A 140 8.03 -19.88 17.34
CA LEU A 140 6.60 -20.03 17.05
C LEU A 140 6.26 -21.36 16.36
N ARG A 141 7.17 -21.89 15.52
CA ARG A 141 6.92 -23.10 14.72
C ARG A 141 7.50 -24.38 15.32
N LEU A 142 8.44 -24.29 16.27
CA LEU A 142 9.08 -25.44 16.94
C LEU A 142 8.88 -25.39 18.47
N PRO A 143 7.65 -25.59 18.98
CA PRO A 143 7.36 -25.48 20.42
C PRO A 143 8.03 -26.57 21.29
N GLN A 144 8.30 -27.75 20.72
CA GLN A 144 8.82 -28.92 21.44
C GLN A 144 10.35 -28.91 21.54
N SER A 145 11.04 -28.12 20.71
CA SER A 145 12.49 -28.06 20.67
C SER A 145 13.08 -27.19 21.77
N THR A 146 14.23 -27.60 22.31
CA THR A 146 14.96 -26.78 23.30
C THR A 146 15.55 -25.51 22.67
N ALA A 147 15.90 -24.52 23.48
CA ALA A 147 16.54 -23.29 22.98
C ALA A 147 17.88 -23.57 22.29
N VAL A 148 18.62 -24.58 22.76
CA VAL A 148 19.90 -25.02 22.17
C VAL A 148 19.65 -25.67 20.82
N GLU A 149 18.71 -26.62 20.72
CA GLU A 149 18.36 -27.27 19.46
C GLU A 149 17.91 -26.30 18.39
N ARG A 150 17.09 -25.30 18.75
CA ARG A 150 16.64 -24.26 17.82
C ARG A 150 17.80 -23.42 17.32
N LYS A 151 18.73 -23.06 18.21
CA LYS A 151 19.92 -22.30 17.83
C LYS A 151 20.83 -23.11 16.91
N GLU A 152 21.08 -24.38 17.23
CA GLU A 152 21.83 -25.28 16.36
C GLU A 152 21.19 -25.43 14.98
N LEU A 153 19.86 -25.58 14.92
CA LEU A 153 19.13 -25.69 13.66
C LEU A 153 19.24 -24.39 12.84
N ILE A 154 19.11 -23.23 13.48
CA ILE A 154 19.24 -21.94 12.80
C ILE A 154 20.67 -21.74 12.28
N ASP A 155 21.67 -22.06 13.09
CA ASP A 155 23.08 -21.94 12.69
C ASP A 155 23.39 -22.89 11.53
N TYR A 156 22.84 -24.11 11.58
CA TYR A 156 22.92 -25.06 10.49
C TYR A 156 22.24 -24.58 9.19
N ILE A 157 21.04 -24.00 9.28
CA ILE A 157 20.32 -23.45 8.12
C ILE A 157 21.07 -22.25 7.53
N LEU A 158 21.57 -21.35 8.38
CA LEU A 158 22.34 -20.18 7.95
C LEU A 158 23.63 -20.60 7.22
N GLN A 159 24.33 -21.62 7.74
CA GLN A 159 25.52 -22.18 7.09
C GLN A 159 25.16 -22.88 5.77
N SER A 160 24.11 -23.71 5.77
CA SER A 160 23.68 -24.48 4.60
C SER A 160 23.23 -23.59 3.43
N LEU A 161 22.68 -22.41 3.72
CA LEU A 161 22.23 -21.43 2.73
C LEU A 161 23.22 -20.28 2.50
N GLY A 162 24.41 -20.30 3.10
CA GLY A 162 25.42 -19.25 2.89
C GLY A 162 25.05 -17.87 3.44
N LEU A 163 24.17 -17.80 4.44
CA LEU A 163 23.65 -16.55 5.02
C LEU A 163 24.46 -16.03 6.22
N GLU A 164 25.61 -16.63 6.54
CA GLU A 164 26.42 -16.29 7.72
C GLU A 164 26.89 -14.83 7.73
N LYS A 165 27.24 -14.28 6.56
CA LYS A 165 27.72 -12.89 6.44
C LYS A 165 26.61 -11.86 6.71
N VAL A 166 25.37 -12.19 6.36
CA VAL A 166 24.20 -11.31 6.45
C VAL A 166 23.28 -11.62 7.63
N GLN A 167 23.65 -12.58 8.49
CA GLN A 167 22.80 -13.01 9.61
C GLN A 167 22.37 -11.86 10.54
N ASN A 168 23.20 -10.81 10.69
CA ASN A 168 22.95 -9.67 11.57
C ASN A 168 22.50 -8.40 10.82
N THR A 169 22.26 -8.46 9.51
CA THR A 169 21.76 -7.31 8.75
C THR A 169 20.25 -7.22 8.83
N ILE A 170 19.72 -5.99 8.95
CA ILE A 170 18.27 -5.73 8.96
C ILE A 170 17.72 -5.97 7.56
N ILE A 171 16.74 -6.85 7.41
CA ILE A 171 16.21 -7.25 6.10
C ILE A 171 15.57 -6.05 5.38
N CYS A 172 14.72 -5.33 6.10
CA CYS A 172 13.89 -4.26 5.58
C CYS A 172 13.74 -3.13 6.60
N ASP A 173 13.81 -1.89 6.15
CA ASP A 173 13.51 -0.70 6.97
C ASP A 173 11.99 -0.47 7.08
N PHE A 174 11.56 0.42 7.98
CA PHE A 174 10.14 0.76 8.22
C PHE A 174 9.47 1.50 7.05
N LEU A 175 10.25 1.99 6.08
CA LEU A 175 9.77 2.48 4.78
C LEU A 175 9.70 1.39 3.70
N PHE A 176 9.76 0.11 4.09
CA PHE A 176 9.76 -1.06 3.21
C PHE A 176 10.92 -1.13 2.20
N ARG A 177 12.04 -0.44 2.49
CA ARG A 177 13.26 -0.51 1.69
C ARG A 177 14.12 -1.68 2.14
N THR A 178 14.50 -2.56 1.23
CA THR A 178 15.32 -3.74 1.54
C THR A 178 16.81 -3.42 1.46
N THR A 179 17.60 -3.96 2.39
CA THR A 179 19.07 -3.84 2.36
C THR A 179 19.75 -5.06 1.71
N LEU A 180 19.08 -6.22 1.76
CA LEU A 180 19.55 -7.47 1.19
C LEU A 180 19.36 -7.49 -0.32
N SER A 181 20.26 -8.19 -1.02
CA SER A 181 20.12 -8.53 -2.43
C SER A 181 18.91 -9.45 -2.67
N GLY A 182 18.43 -9.53 -3.91
CA GLY A 182 17.34 -10.45 -4.30
C GLY A 182 17.61 -11.90 -3.88
N GLY A 183 18.83 -12.39 -4.15
CA GLY A 183 19.25 -13.77 -3.82
C GLY A 183 19.29 -14.04 -2.33
N GLU A 184 19.82 -13.11 -1.55
CA GLU A 184 19.82 -13.22 -0.09
C GLU A 184 18.40 -13.21 0.47
N ARG A 185 17.53 -12.31 0.02
CA ARG A 185 16.11 -12.28 0.43
C ARG A 185 15.44 -13.62 0.17
N ARG A 186 15.66 -14.19 -1.02
CA ARG A 186 15.07 -15.46 -1.42
C ARG A 186 15.52 -16.63 -0.55
N ARG A 187 16.83 -16.69 -0.25
CA ARG A 187 17.42 -17.67 0.68
C ARG A 187 16.90 -17.50 2.10
N VAL A 188 16.67 -16.27 2.57
CA VAL A 188 16.02 -16.01 3.88
C VAL A 188 14.58 -16.51 3.88
N SER A 189 13.79 -16.25 2.84
CA SER A 189 12.43 -16.79 2.71
C SER A 189 12.42 -18.33 2.70
N LEU A 190 13.36 -18.96 2.00
CA LEU A 190 13.55 -20.41 2.00
C LEU A 190 13.92 -20.92 3.41
N SER A 191 14.80 -20.21 4.11
CA SER A 191 15.21 -20.53 5.49
C SER A 191 14.01 -20.58 6.44
N ILE A 192 13.08 -19.63 6.33
CA ILE A 192 11.85 -19.58 7.13
C ILE A 192 10.98 -20.83 6.90
N GLN A 193 10.94 -21.34 5.67
CA GLN A 193 10.18 -22.54 5.33
C GLN A 193 10.86 -23.84 5.76
N LEU A 194 12.19 -23.88 5.82
CA LEU A 194 12.95 -25.06 6.28
C LEU A 194 12.90 -25.24 7.80
N LEU A 195 12.60 -24.19 8.57
CA LEU A 195 12.47 -24.28 10.02
C LEU A 195 11.39 -25.26 10.48
N THR A 196 10.36 -25.53 9.68
CA THR A 196 9.31 -26.50 10.01
C THR A 196 9.71 -27.95 9.73
N LYS A 197 10.91 -28.21 9.19
CA LYS A 197 11.35 -29.53 8.73
C LYS A 197 10.36 -30.20 7.76
N PRO A 198 10.04 -29.54 6.63
CA PRO A 198 9.09 -30.09 5.68
C PRO A 198 9.58 -31.41 5.09
N SER A 199 8.67 -32.38 4.90
CA SER A 199 8.93 -33.58 4.09
C SER A 199 8.64 -33.32 2.61
N VAL A 200 7.77 -32.35 2.31
CA VAL A 200 7.51 -31.85 0.96
C VAL A 200 7.62 -30.33 0.93
N LEU A 201 8.42 -29.80 0.01
CA LEU A 201 8.66 -28.39 -0.15
C LEU A 201 8.19 -27.92 -1.53
N PHE A 202 7.20 -27.03 -1.53
CA PHE A 202 6.71 -26.37 -2.75
C PHE A 202 7.36 -25.00 -2.91
N LEU A 203 7.96 -24.72 -4.07
CA LEU A 203 8.60 -23.45 -4.37
C LEU A 203 7.96 -22.81 -5.60
N ASP A 204 7.23 -21.71 -5.42
CA ASP A 204 6.65 -20.97 -6.55
C ASP A 204 7.66 -19.95 -7.08
N GLU A 205 8.23 -20.24 -8.24
CA GLU A 205 9.22 -19.44 -8.97
C GLU A 205 10.41 -18.98 -8.12
N PRO A 206 11.17 -19.89 -7.48
CA PRO A 206 12.23 -19.54 -6.54
C PRO A 206 13.38 -18.74 -7.17
N THR A 207 13.53 -18.74 -8.49
CA THR A 207 14.62 -18.05 -9.20
C THR A 207 14.24 -16.66 -9.73
N THR A 208 13.00 -16.21 -9.54
CA THR A 208 12.55 -14.91 -10.08
C THR A 208 13.27 -13.73 -9.42
N GLY A 209 13.78 -12.81 -10.25
CA GLY A 209 14.49 -11.61 -9.78
C GLY A 209 15.91 -11.88 -9.25
N LEU A 210 16.45 -13.07 -9.51
CA LEU A 210 17.82 -13.44 -9.16
C LEU A 210 18.75 -13.30 -10.36
N ASP A 211 20.00 -12.94 -10.09
CA ASP A 211 21.09 -13.15 -11.03
C ASP A 211 21.32 -14.65 -11.22
N ALA A 212 21.80 -15.07 -12.38
CA ALA A 212 21.69 -16.48 -12.68
C ALA A 212 22.77 -17.35 -12.06
N HIS A 213 23.92 -16.78 -11.67
CA HIS A 213 24.81 -17.43 -10.71
C HIS A 213 24.07 -17.72 -9.39
N THR A 214 23.43 -16.73 -8.75
CA THR A 214 22.67 -17.00 -7.50
C THR A 214 21.47 -17.92 -7.70
N SER A 215 20.88 -17.95 -8.90
CA SER A 215 19.80 -18.88 -9.23
C SER A 215 20.29 -20.34 -9.27
N ILE A 216 21.45 -20.60 -9.89
CA ILE A 216 22.09 -21.93 -9.93
C ILE A 216 22.50 -22.33 -8.51
N GLU A 217 23.11 -21.42 -7.75
CA GLU A 217 23.50 -21.64 -6.36
C GLU A 217 22.29 -22.04 -5.51
N LEU A 218 21.16 -21.34 -5.68
CA LEU A 218 19.91 -21.65 -4.98
C LEU A 218 19.34 -23.01 -5.37
N VAL A 219 19.26 -23.35 -6.65
CA VAL A 219 18.75 -24.66 -7.09
C VAL A 219 19.69 -25.80 -6.69
N SER A 220 21.00 -25.59 -6.77
CA SER A 220 22.00 -26.54 -6.26
C SER A 220 21.81 -26.79 -4.77
N THR A 221 21.51 -25.75 -4.00
CA THR A 221 21.21 -25.89 -2.57
C THR A 221 19.91 -26.64 -2.35
N VAL A 222 18.88 -26.38 -3.15
CA VAL A 222 17.61 -27.14 -3.13
C VAL A 222 17.83 -28.62 -3.48
N LYS A 223 18.71 -28.92 -4.43
CA LYS A 223 19.08 -30.29 -4.79
C LYS A 223 19.79 -31.01 -3.64
N LYS A 224 20.74 -30.36 -2.99
CA LYS A 224 21.38 -30.86 -1.76
C LYS A 224 20.35 -31.10 -0.65
N LEU A 225 19.37 -30.19 -0.50
CA LEU A 225 18.27 -30.36 0.45
C LEU A 225 17.45 -31.63 0.16
N ALA A 226 17.24 -31.96 -1.11
CA ALA A 226 16.51 -33.16 -1.50
C ALA A 226 17.33 -34.45 -1.33
N SER A 227 18.58 -34.47 -1.81
CA SER A 227 19.44 -35.67 -1.76
C SER A 227 19.90 -36.01 -0.34
N ASP A 228 20.41 -35.02 0.39
CA ASP A 228 21.14 -35.25 1.63
C ASP A 228 20.19 -35.38 2.81
N PHE A 229 19.01 -34.75 2.71
CA PHE A 229 18.01 -34.72 3.78
C PHE A 229 16.72 -35.46 3.43
N GLY A 230 16.53 -35.92 2.19
CA GLY A 230 15.35 -36.69 1.80
C GLY A 230 14.06 -35.87 1.66
N ILE A 231 14.18 -34.55 1.47
CA ILE A 231 13.03 -33.65 1.28
C ILE A 231 12.57 -33.73 -0.18
N THR A 232 11.30 -34.02 -0.42
CA THR A 232 10.74 -33.99 -1.78
C THR A 232 10.45 -32.55 -2.18
N VAL A 233 11.00 -32.08 -3.31
CA VAL A 233 10.86 -30.67 -3.71
C VAL A 233 10.12 -30.56 -5.03
N ILE A 234 9.11 -29.69 -5.08
CA ILE A 234 8.38 -29.35 -6.30
C ILE A 234 8.51 -27.85 -6.50
N LEU A 235 9.14 -27.45 -7.60
CA LEU A 235 9.40 -26.05 -7.88
C LEU A 235 8.93 -25.67 -9.28
N THR A 236 8.39 -24.48 -9.44
CA THR A 236 8.07 -23.90 -10.76
C THR A 236 9.23 -23.04 -11.22
N ILE A 237 9.67 -23.15 -12.47
CA ILE A 237 10.68 -22.23 -13.04
C ILE A 237 10.12 -21.60 -14.30
N HIS A 238 10.27 -20.27 -14.41
CA HIS A 238 9.77 -19.50 -15.53
C HIS A 238 10.75 -19.44 -16.71
N GLN A 239 12.05 -19.48 -16.44
CA GLN A 239 13.14 -19.57 -17.42
C GLN A 239 14.37 -20.26 -16.76
N PRO A 240 14.50 -21.59 -16.80
CA PRO A 240 15.69 -22.23 -16.27
C PRO A 240 16.86 -22.06 -17.24
N ARG A 241 18.05 -21.78 -16.70
CA ARG A 241 19.30 -22.04 -17.43
C ARG A 241 19.44 -23.55 -17.69
N PHE A 242 20.18 -23.94 -18.72
CA PHE A 242 20.38 -25.35 -19.05
C PHE A 242 20.99 -26.12 -17.87
N GLU A 243 21.97 -25.53 -17.18
CA GLU A 243 22.64 -26.13 -16.02
C GLU A 243 21.64 -26.41 -14.88
N ILE A 244 20.57 -25.63 -14.77
CA ILE A 244 19.51 -25.89 -13.78
C ILE A 244 18.73 -27.15 -14.13
N LEU A 245 18.52 -27.43 -15.41
CA LEU A 245 17.82 -28.65 -15.85
C LEU A 245 18.65 -29.90 -15.58
N GLU A 246 19.98 -29.82 -15.68
CA GLU A 246 20.88 -30.93 -15.33
C GLU A 246 20.86 -31.27 -13.83
N ILE A 247 20.60 -30.27 -12.98
CA ILE A 247 20.56 -30.44 -11.51
C ILE A 247 19.25 -31.12 -11.06
N VAL A 248 18.16 -30.91 -11.79
CA VAL A 248 16.82 -31.39 -11.42
C VAL A 248 16.63 -32.86 -11.80
N ASP A 249 15.95 -33.64 -10.96
CA ASP A 249 15.74 -35.07 -11.24
C ASP A 249 14.65 -35.34 -12.29
N LYS A 250 13.56 -34.55 -12.25
CA LYS A 250 12.41 -34.74 -13.13
C LYS A 250 11.89 -33.41 -13.66
N LEU A 251 11.60 -33.38 -14.95
CA LEU A 251 11.06 -32.27 -15.70
C LEU A 251 9.56 -32.48 -15.94
N TYR A 252 8.76 -31.42 -15.82
CA TYR A 252 7.32 -31.45 -16.05
C TYR A 252 6.87 -30.23 -16.86
N LEU A 253 6.62 -30.40 -18.15
CA LEU A 253 6.29 -29.32 -19.07
C LEU A 253 4.77 -29.18 -19.26
N LEU A 254 4.23 -28.05 -18.81
CA LEU A 254 2.82 -27.68 -18.94
C LEU A 254 2.59 -26.74 -20.13
N ALA A 255 1.73 -27.18 -21.03
CA ALA A 255 1.23 -26.39 -22.14
C ALA A 255 0.06 -25.48 -21.72
N LYS A 256 -0.24 -24.48 -22.56
CA LYS A 256 -1.40 -23.60 -22.37
C LYS A 256 -2.71 -24.39 -22.26
N GLY A 257 -3.53 -24.03 -21.28
CA GLY A 257 -4.77 -24.74 -20.92
C GLY A 257 -4.60 -25.85 -19.89
N GLY A 258 -3.44 -25.91 -19.21
CA GLY A 258 -3.16 -26.86 -18.13
C GLY A 258 -3.14 -28.29 -18.61
N ARG A 259 -2.46 -28.52 -19.74
CA ARG A 259 -2.28 -29.83 -20.37
C ARG A 259 -0.82 -30.25 -20.26
N LEU A 260 -0.58 -31.52 -19.97
CA LEU A 260 0.76 -32.09 -19.91
C LEU A 260 1.31 -32.30 -21.33
N MET A 261 2.55 -31.89 -21.56
CA MET A 261 3.25 -32.08 -22.83
C MET A 261 4.42 -33.05 -22.70
N ILE A 262 5.21 -32.97 -21.63
CA ILE A 262 6.36 -33.85 -21.36
C ILE A 262 6.49 -34.04 -19.84
N SER A 263 6.81 -35.25 -19.41
CA SER A 263 7.16 -35.57 -18.03
C SER A 263 8.20 -36.69 -18.00
N GLY A 264 9.40 -36.43 -17.47
CA GLY A 264 10.48 -37.42 -17.42
C GLY A 264 11.79 -36.82 -16.92
N SER A 265 12.88 -37.59 -16.94
CA SER A 265 14.22 -37.04 -16.75
C SER A 265 14.63 -36.15 -17.93
N LEU A 266 15.72 -35.38 -17.79
CA LEU A 266 16.22 -34.54 -18.89
C LEU A 266 16.55 -35.37 -20.14
N GLN A 267 17.24 -36.49 -19.97
CA GLN A 267 17.62 -37.40 -21.05
C GLN A 267 16.39 -38.03 -21.71
N GLU A 268 15.44 -38.55 -20.92
CA GLU A 268 14.17 -39.09 -21.45
C GLU A 268 13.38 -38.07 -22.25
N SER A 269 13.44 -36.80 -21.84
CA SER A 269 12.76 -35.70 -22.52
C SER A 269 13.42 -35.37 -23.87
N MET A 270 14.75 -35.43 -23.94
CA MET A 270 15.51 -35.27 -25.20
C MET A 270 15.24 -36.44 -26.16
N ASP A 271 15.37 -37.67 -25.67
CA ASP A 271 15.12 -38.87 -26.46
C ASP A 271 13.69 -38.87 -27.05
N TYR A 272 12.69 -38.45 -26.25
CA TYR A 272 11.32 -38.29 -26.74
C TYR A 272 11.20 -37.25 -27.86
N LEU A 273 11.85 -36.08 -27.73
CA LEU A 273 11.78 -35.03 -28.76
C LEU A 273 12.44 -35.46 -30.07
N ASP A 274 13.53 -36.22 -30.00
CA ASP A 274 14.18 -36.81 -31.17
C ASP A 274 13.24 -37.80 -31.88
N THR A 275 12.48 -38.61 -31.13
CA THR A 275 11.47 -39.51 -31.74
C THR A 275 10.30 -38.77 -32.40
N VAL A 276 9.96 -37.57 -31.91
CA VAL A 276 8.91 -36.72 -32.50
C VAL A 276 9.43 -35.97 -33.73
N GLY A 277 10.75 -35.98 -33.99
CA GLY A 277 11.38 -35.28 -35.11
C GLY A 277 11.58 -33.78 -34.86
N LEU A 278 11.67 -33.39 -33.59
CA LEU A 278 11.92 -32.01 -33.15
C LEU A 278 13.35 -31.92 -32.59
N GLU A 279 14.34 -31.78 -33.48
CA GLU A 279 15.71 -31.49 -33.06
C GLU A 279 15.80 -30.07 -32.50
N GLY A 280 16.40 -29.94 -31.32
CA GLY A 280 16.74 -28.62 -30.77
C GLY A 280 17.85 -27.98 -31.61
N GLU A 281 17.65 -26.73 -32.03
CA GLU A 281 18.76 -25.92 -32.58
C GLU A 281 19.88 -25.77 -31.53
N ASP A 282 21.10 -25.35 -31.92
CA ASP A 282 22.28 -25.12 -31.06
C ASP A 282 22.07 -24.12 -29.88
N SER A 283 20.82 -23.68 -29.64
CA SER A 283 20.39 -22.80 -28.57
C SER A 283 19.94 -23.56 -27.31
N ASN A 284 19.91 -22.86 -26.18
CA ASN A 284 19.56 -23.39 -24.85
C ASN A 284 18.26 -24.25 -24.87
N PHE A 285 18.38 -25.57 -24.66
CA PHE A 285 17.28 -26.56 -24.70
C PHE A 285 16.07 -26.16 -23.81
N ALA A 286 16.31 -25.51 -22.68
CA ALA A 286 15.25 -24.99 -21.82
C ALA A 286 14.31 -24.00 -22.52
N ASP A 287 14.89 -23.12 -23.34
CA ASP A 287 14.15 -22.12 -24.09
C ASP A 287 13.38 -22.75 -25.24
N PHE A 288 13.98 -23.76 -25.90
CA PHE A 288 13.30 -24.55 -26.91
C PHE A 288 12.00 -25.16 -26.36
N LEU A 289 12.03 -25.81 -25.20
CA LEU A 289 10.85 -26.39 -24.53
C LEU A 289 9.75 -25.36 -24.22
N LEU A 290 10.13 -24.16 -23.78
CA LEU A 290 9.19 -23.08 -23.50
C LEU A 290 8.57 -22.52 -24.79
N SER A 291 9.36 -22.44 -25.87
CA SER A 291 8.89 -21.96 -27.18
C SER A 291 7.85 -22.91 -27.79
N ILE A 292 8.06 -24.22 -27.73
CA ILE A 292 7.14 -25.22 -28.31
C ILE A 292 5.82 -25.35 -27.52
N SER A 293 5.86 -25.08 -26.21
CA SER A 293 4.68 -25.15 -25.32
C SER A 293 3.84 -23.86 -25.30
N SER A 294 4.36 -22.77 -25.87
CA SER A 294 3.71 -21.47 -25.96
C SER A 294 2.82 -21.30 -27.21
N VAL A 295 1.86 -20.38 -27.14
CA VAL A 295 0.98 -19.99 -28.25
C VAL A 295 1.22 -18.52 -28.56
N GLU A 296 1.64 -18.21 -29.80
CA GLU A 296 1.93 -16.84 -30.26
C GLU A 296 0.64 -16.06 -30.52
N LYS A 297 0.52 -14.88 -29.91
CA LYS A 297 -0.68 -14.02 -30.00
C LYS A 297 -0.44 -12.66 -30.65
N THR A 298 0.81 -12.31 -30.91
CA THR A 298 1.27 -10.93 -31.12
C THR A 298 1.46 -10.55 -32.60
N MET A 299 1.51 -11.52 -33.52
CA MET A 299 1.90 -11.27 -34.92
C MET A 299 0.71 -11.38 -35.90
N SER A 300 -0.03 -12.48 -35.93
CA SER A 300 -1.22 -12.66 -36.79
C SER A 300 -2.14 -13.79 -36.30
N LYS A 301 -3.42 -13.76 -36.67
CA LYS A 301 -4.41 -14.81 -36.32
C LYS A 301 -4.04 -16.17 -36.92
N GLU A 302 -3.30 -16.17 -38.02
CA GLU A 302 -2.85 -17.38 -38.72
C GLU A 302 -1.74 -18.08 -37.93
N VAL A 303 -0.78 -17.30 -37.41
CA VAL A 303 0.30 -17.80 -36.54
C VAL A 303 -0.23 -18.31 -35.20
N GLU A 304 -1.25 -17.64 -34.64
CA GLU A 304 -1.93 -18.11 -33.43
C GLU A 304 -2.57 -19.49 -33.66
N LEU A 305 -3.28 -19.67 -34.77
CA LEU A 305 -3.91 -20.95 -35.13
C LEU A 305 -2.87 -22.06 -35.34
N GLN A 306 -1.77 -21.76 -36.04
CA GLN A 306 -0.68 -22.70 -36.28
C GLN A 306 -0.01 -23.15 -34.98
N THR A 307 0.32 -22.20 -34.09
CA THR A 307 0.95 -22.53 -32.80
C THR A 307 0.00 -23.29 -31.87
N GLU A 308 -1.31 -22.99 -31.89
CA GLU A 308 -2.32 -23.74 -31.14
C GLU A 308 -2.47 -25.19 -31.65
N GLN A 309 -2.49 -25.39 -32.96
CA GLN A 309 -2.53 -26.73 -33.58
C GLN A 309 -1.28 -27.55 -33.23
N ARG A 310 -0.09 -26.93 -33.27
CA ARG A 310 1.18 -27.56 -32.85
C ARG A 310 1.10 -28.05 -31.40
N VAL A 311 0.66 -27.19 -30.48
CA VAL A 311 0.52 -27.57 -29.06
C VAL A 311 -0.50 -28.70 -28.89
N HIS A 312 -1.62 -28.66 -29.60
CA HIS A 312 -2.63 -29.72 -29.54
C HIS A 312 -2.09 -31.07 -30.02
N MET A 313 -1.33 -31.08 -31.13
CA MET A 313 -0.70 -32.28 -31.66
C MET A 313 0.25 -32.93 -30.64
N LEU A 314 1.14 -32.12 -30.06
CA LEU A 314 2.14 -32.60 -29.09
C LEU A 314 1.51 -33.18 -27.82
N VAL A 315 0.45 -32.54 -27.30
CA VAL A 315 -0.28 -33.03 -26.12
C VAL A 315 -0.95 -34.38 -26.41
N GLU A 316 -1.55 -34.56 -27.58
CA GLU A 316 -2.20 -35.82 -27.94
C GLU A 316 -1.20 -36.95 -28.19
N GLN A 317 -0.02 -36.65 -28.74
CA GLN A 317 1.07 -37.62 -28.86
C GLN A 317 1.59 -38.04 -27.49
N TRP A 318 1.80 -37.08 -26.56
CA TRP A 318 2.25 -37.40 -25.21
C TRP A 318 1.27 -38.31 -24.46
N LYS A 319 -0.03 -38.04 -24.54
CA LYS A 319 -1.05 -38.90 -23.91
C LYS A 319 -1.00 -40.36 -24.36
N ARG A 320 -0.53 -40.63 -25.58
CA ARG A 320 -0.36 -42.01 -26.09
C ARG A 320 0.97 -42.63 -25.65
N HIS A 321 1.98 -41.80 -25.42
CA HIS A 321 3.31 -42.21 -24.96
C HIS A 321 3.35 -42.42 -23.43
N GLU A 322 2.47 -41.76 -22.69
CA GLU A 322 2.45 -41.80 -21.22
C GLU A 322 2.17 -43.20 -20.67
N VAL A 323 3.14 -43.75 -19.94
CA VAL A 323 3.00 -45.02 -19.20
C VAL A 323 2.72 -44.69 -17.72
N LEU A 324 1.52 -45.00 -17.25
CA LEU A 324 1.10 -44.76 -15.87
C LEU A 324 1.25 -46.01 -15.00
N LYS A 325 1.73 -45.85 -13.76
CA LYS A 325 1.63 -46.91 -12.75
C LYS A 325 0.16 -47.15 -12.41
N GLU A 326 -0.25 -48.42 -12.31
CA GLU A 326 -1.58 -48.83 -11.86
C GLU A 326 -1.82 -48.38 -10.41
N VAL A 327 -2.83 -47.55 -10.20
CA VAL A 327 -3.28 -47.06 -8.89
C VAL A 327 -4.81 -47.06 -8.90
N ASP A 328 -5.45 -47.47 -7.80
CA ASP A 328 -6.91 -47.42 -7.66
C ASP A 328 -7.41 -45.97 -7.74
N ILE A 329 -8.15 -45.65 -8.81
CA ILE A 329 -8.63 -44.30 -9.07
C ILE A 329 -9.85 -44.03 -8.18
N HIS A 330 -9.64 -43.27 -7.10
CA HIS A 330 -10.72 -42.67 -6.32
C HIS A 330 -10.63 -41.14 -6.41
N ASP A 331 -11.76 -40.47 -6.65
CA ASP A 331 -11.78 -39.01 -6.68
C ASP A 331 -11.58 -38.46 -5.25
N THR A 332 -10.46 -37.78 -5.01
CA THR A 332 -10.10 -37.23 -3.70
C THR A 332 -11.01 -36.06 -3.28
N PHE A 333 -11.68 -35.43 -4.25
CA PHE A 333 -12.43 -34.19 -4.07
C PHE A 333 -13.95 -34.42 -3.92
N MET A 334 -14.47 -35.58 -4.33
CA MET A 334 -15.91 -35.93 -4.26
C MET A 334 -16.42 -36.22 -2.84
N SER A 335 -15.55 -36.61 -1.90
CA SER A 335 -15.94 -37.02 -0.54
C SER A 335 -16.10 -35.86 0.46
N GLY A 336 -15.88 -34.60 0.07
CA GLY A 336 -15.99 -33.44 0.96
C GLY A 336 -14.96 -33.39 2.11
N SER A 337 -14.06 -34.37 2.19
CA SER A 337 -12.93 -34.40 3.12
C SER A 337 -11.88 -33.37 2.69
N ARG A 338 -11.41 -32.55 3.63
CA ARG A 338 -10.25 -31.67 3.40
C ARG A 338 -9.04 -32.54 3.04
N MET A 339 -8.34 -32.21 1.95
CA MET A 339 -7.13 -32.94 1.52
C MET A 339 -6.10 -33.07 2.66
N PHE A 340 -6.05 -32.09 3.58
CA PHE A 340 -5.36 -32.22 4.87
C PHE A 340 -6.19 -31.59 6.00
N ASN A 341 -6.27 -32.26 7.15
CA ASN A 341 -6.51 -31.60 8.43
C ASN A 341 -5.15 -31.20 9.00
N LYS A 342 -4.75 -29.93 8.84
CA LYS A 342 -3.57 -29.38 9.54
C LYS A 342 -3.83 -29.43 11.05
N GLU A 343 -3.27 -30.42 11.73
CA GLU A 343 -3.08 -30.34 13.18
C GLU A 343 -2.00 -29.28 13.43
N HIS A 344 -2.44 -28.06 13.69
CA HIS A 344 -1.54 -27.00 14.10
C HIS A 344 -0.99 -27.36 15.48
N ILE A 345 0.30 -27.72 15.56
CA ILE A 345 1.01 -27.83 16.83
C ILE A 345 1.13 -26.41 17.39
N THR A 346 0.14 -25.97 18.17
CA THR A 346 0.11 -24.62 18.72
C THR A 346 1.06 -24.54 19.91
N VAL A 347 1.92 -23.53 19.90
CA VAL A 347 2.67 -23.11 21.09
C VAL A 347 1.66 -22.79 22.20
N PRO A 348 1.94 -23.13 23.48
CA PRO A 348 1.13 -22.66 24.58
C PRO A 348 0.98 -21.13 24.56
N LEU A 349 -0.25 -20.63 24.75
CA LEU A 349 -0.59 -19.21 24.61
C LEU A 349 0.38 -18.28 25.37
N HIS A 350 0.81 -18.65 26.58
CA HIS A 350 1.73 -17.83 27.37
C HIS A 350 3.12 -17.67 26.73
N LYS A 351 3.67 -18.75 26.13
CA LYS A 351 4.93 -18.71 25.39
C LYS A 351 4.76 -17.90 24.10
N GLU A 352 3.65 -18.11 23.40
CA GLU A 352 3.31 -17.34 22.20
C GLU A 352 3.25 -15.84 22.49
N ILE A 353 2.52 -15.44 23.54
CA ILE A 353 2.42 -14.05 24.01
C ILE A 353 3.80 -13.50 24.35
N ALA A 354 4.63 -14.23 25.08
CA ALA A 354 5.97 -13.77 25.47
C ALA A 354 6.88 -13.52 24.25
N VAL A 355 6.85 -14.44 23.27
CA VAL A 355 7.63 -14.33 22.03
C VAL A 355 7.15 -13.16 21.18
N LEU A 356 5.84 -13.03 20.98
CA LEU A 356 5.24 -11.94 20.20
C LEU A 356 5.43 -10.58 20.88
N ALA A 357 5.35 -10.53 22.22
CA ALA A 357 5.64 -9.33 22.98
C ALA A 357 7.11 -8.94 22.81
N HIS A 358 8.05 -9.87 22.96
CA HIS A 358 9.48 -9.57 22.76
C HIS A 358 9.77 -9.07 21.33
N ARG A 359 9.20 -9.72 20.32
CA ARG A 359 9.30 -9.29 18.91
C ARG A 359 8.76 -7.87 18.72
N CYS A 360 7.57 -7.60 19.25
CA CYS A 360 6.92 -6.30 19.16
C CYS A 360 7.72 -5.20 19.88
N THR A 361 8.25 -5.48 21.07
CA THR A 361 9.11 -4.56 21.83
C THR A 361 10.35 -4.17 21.02
N LEU A 362 11.02 -5.15 20.42
CA LEU A 362 12.23 -4.91 19.65
C LEU A 362 11.93 -4.11 18.37
N MET A 363 10.86 -4.43 17.64
CA MET A 363 10.44 -3.66 16.47
C MET A 363 10.08 -2.22 16.85
N THR A 364 9.35 -2.02 17.95
CA THR A 364 8.93 -0.68 18.41
C THR A 364 10.11 0.17 18.87
N LEU A 365 11.10 -0.43 19.55
CA LEU A 365 12.33 0.28 19.93
C LEU A 365 13.19 0.67 18.73
N ARG A 366 13.19 -0.13 17.66
CA ARG A 366 13.90 0.17 16.41
C ARG A 366 13.17 1.16 15.53
N ASP A 367 11.84 1.17 15.57
CA ASP A 367 11.01 2.24 14.99
C ASP A 367 10.97 3.48 15.89
N TYR A 368 12.15 3.97 16.25
CA TYR A 368 12.28 5.12 17.13
C TYR A 368 11.61 6.37 16.55
N GLN A 369 11.50 6.46 15.22
CA GLN A 369 10.80 7.55 14.55
C GLN A 369 9.32 7.52 14.92
N SER A 370 8.63 6.40 14.69
CA SER A 370 7.20 6.29 15.06
C SER A 370 6.99 6.43 16.56
N LEU A 371 7.90 5.91 17.39
CA LEU A 371 7.83 6.03 18.85
C LEU A 371 7.95 7.49 19.34
N ILE A 372 8.96 8.22 18.85
CA ILE A 372 9.17 9.63 19.21
C ILE A 372 8.01 10.48 18.70
N MET A 373 7.54 10.24 17.48
CA MET A 373 6.36 10.91 16.96
C MET A 373 5.17 10.69 17.87
N MET A 374 4.93 9.45 18.27
CA MET A 374 3.81 9.07 19.11
C MET A 374 3.77 9.83 20.42
N MET A 375 4.88 9.78 21.16
CA MET A 375 5.04 10.55 22.39
C MET A 375 4.95 12.04 22.10
N GLY A 376 5.45 12.49 20.95
CA GLY A 376 5.36 13.85 20.45
C GLY A 376 3.92 14.36 20.26
N ILE A 377 2.97 13.55 19.78
CA ILE A 377 1.54 13.95 19.68
C ILE A 377 1.09 14.44 21.05
N LEU A 378 1.12 13.56 22.05
CA LEU A 378 0.50 13.83 23.33
C LEU A 378 1.31 14.84 24.15
N THR A 379 2.63 14.88 23.98
CA THR A 379 3.46 15.92 24.59
C THR A 379 3.12 17.31 24.03
N THR A 380 3.00 17.46 22.71
CA THR A 380 2.65 18.75 22.12
C THR A 380 1.22 19.16 22.49
N LEU A 381 0.25 18.25 22.44
CA LEU A 381 -1.12 18.54 22.86
C LEU A 381 -1.22 18.89 24.34
N SER A 382 -0.52 18.18 25.22
CA SER A 382 -0.54 18.47 26.66
C SER A 382 0.06 19.84 26.98
N ILE A 383 1.12 20.25 26.29
CA ILE A 383 1.70 21.60 26.45
C ILE A 383 0.72 22.66 25.97
N ILE A 384 0.12 22.47 24.79
CA ILE A 384 -0.82 23.44 24.22
C ILE A 384 -2.08 23.54 25.11
N CYS A 385 -2.70 22.42 25.45
CA CYS A 385 -3.87 22.40 26.34
C CYS A 385 -3.52 22.89 27.75
N GLY A 386 -2.32 22.56 28.25
CA GLY A 386 -1.74 23.09 29.48
C GLY A 386 -1.68 24.62 29.48
N TRP A 387 -1.31 25.22 28.35
CA TRP A 387 -1.24 26.67 28.20
C TRP A 387 -2.63 27.31 27.99
N VAL A 388 -3.52 26.66 27.24
CA VAL A 388 -4.89 27.15 27.00
C VAL A 388 -5.69 27.25 28.30
N PHE A 389 -5.54 26.29 29.22
CA PHE A 389 -6.21 26.27 30.53
C PHE A 389 -5.23 26.54 31.68
N TYR A 390 -4.26 27.43 31.49
CA TYR A 390 -3.26 27.72 32.52
C TYR A 390 -3.90 28.39 33.75
N LYS A 391 -3.89 27.68 34.89
CA LYS A 391 -4.38 28.12 36.21
C LYS A 391 -5.62 29.04 36.18
N PRO A 392 -6.80 28.52 35.77
CA PRO A 392 -8.05 29.25 35.93
C PRO A 392 -8.30 29.63 37.40
N GLY A 393 -8.81 30.84 37.66
CA GLY A 393 -9.13 31.31 39.03
C GLY A 393 -10.35 30.62 39.65
N GLY A 394 -10.65 30.85 40.92
CA GLY A 394 -11.80 30.25 41.63
C GLY A 394 -13.17 30.87 41.33
N SER A 395 -13.28 31.72 40.31
CA SER A 395 -14.54 32.33 39.88
C SER A 395 -15.43 31.32 39.13
N LEU A 396 -16.72 31.61 38.96
CA LEU A 396 -17.65 30.76 38.19
C LEU A 396 -17.15 30.49 36.75
N ALA A 397 -16.53 31.48 36.10
CA ALA A 397 -15.90 31.31 34.79
C ALA A 397 -14.67 30.39 34.83
N GLY A 398 -13.90 30.44 35.92
CA GLY A 398 -12.75 29.56 36.14
C GLY A 398 -13.17 28.12 36.46
N ILE A 399 -14.17 27.92 37.31
CA ILE A 399 -14.78 26.59 37.59
C ILE A 399 -15.24 25.95 36.27
N ARG A 400 -15.98 26.70 35.43
CA ARG A 400 -16.38 26.23 34.09
C ARG A 400 -15.18 25.87 33.21
N SER A 401 -14.10 26.65 33.26
CA SER A 401 -12.88 26.38 32.49
C SER A 401 -12.20 25.08 32.96
N VAL A 402 -12.16 24.80 34.28
CA VAL A 402 -11.66 23.53 34.84
C VAL A 402 -12.54 22.35 34.42
N THR A 403 -13.86 22.48 34.51
CA THR A 403 -14.81 21.45 34.06
C THR A 403 -14.62 21.15 32.57
N SER A 404 -14.41 22.19 31.75
CA SER A 404 -14.15 22.07 30.32
C SER A 404 -12.81 21.37 30.05
N ALA A 405 -11.77 21.66 30.84
CA ALA A 405 -10.49 20.98 30.74
C ALA A 405 -10.59 19.47 31.02
N MET A 406 -11.45 19.05 31.97
CA MET A 406 -11.71 17.61 32.21
C MET A 406 -12.37 16.93 31.01
N TYR A 407 -13.28 17.62 30.31
CA TYR A 407 -13.89 17.12 29.08
C TYR A 407 -12.86 17.02 27.95
N VAL A 408 -11.99 18.03 27.80
CA VAL A 408 -10.89 18.03 26.83
C VAL A 408 -9.95 16.83 27.03
N CYS A 409 -9.68 16.42 28.28
CA CYS A 409 -8.97 15.18 28.55
C CYS A 409 -9.65 13.95 27.94
N CYS A 410 -10.98 13.84 28.07
CA CYS A 410 -11.73 12.72 27.49
C CYS A 410 -11.59 12.67 25.97
N GLU A 411 -11.69 13.82 25.32
CA GLU A 411 -11.55 13.92 23.87
C GLU A 411 -10.13 13.57 23.41
N VAL A 412 -9.11 14.24 23.93
CA VAL A 412 -7.73 14.07 23.44
C VAL A 412 -7.21 12.65 23.69
N ILE A 413 -7.41 12.13 24.90
CA ILE A 413 -6.87 10.82 25.31
C ILE A 413 -7.72 9.67 24.77
N GLY A 414 -9.04 9.84 24.66
CA GLY A 414 -9.93 8.79 24.15
C GLY A 414 -9.83 8.64 22.64
N PHE A 415 -9.70 9.75 21.91
CA PHE A 415 -9.88 9.76 20.47
C PHE A 415 -8.58 9.67 19.66
N THR A 416 -7.57 10.48 20.01
CA THR A 416 -6.31 10.55 19.25
C THR A 416 -5.60 9.19 19.15
N PRO A 417 -5.47 8.41 20.24
CA PRO A 417 -4.83 7.09 20.19
C PRO A 417 -5.62 6.05 19.40
N MET A 418 -6.96 6.14 19.44
CA MET A 418 -7.85 5.27 18.66
C MET A 418 -7.58 5.43 17.16
N MET A 419 -7.51 6.67 16.69
CA MET A 419 -7.30 6.96 15.26
C MET A 419 -5.94 6.51 14.76
N TYR A 420 -4.89 6.74 15.55
CA TYR A 420 -3.57 6.26 15.17
C TYR A 420 -3.50 4.73 15.10
N GLU A 421 -4.10 4.02 16.07
CA GLU A 421 -4.03 2.55 16.04
C GLU A 421 -4.77 1.98 14.81
N ILE A 422 -5.89 2.59 14.39
CA ILE A 422 -6.59 2.20 13.16
C ILE A 422 -5.69 2.38 11.92
N GLU A 423 -5.01 3.53 11.80
CA GLU A 423 -4.08 3.78 10.69
C GLU A 423 -2.99 2.72 10.66
N ARG A 424 -2.28 2.51 11.77
CA ARG A 424 -1.17 1.54 11.87
C ARG A 424 -1.62 0.10 11.60
N LEU A 425 -2.81 -0.29 12.04
CA LEU A 425 -3.39 -1.60 11.76
C LEU A 425 -3.76 -1.76 10.28
N CYS A 426 -4.36 -0.75 9.64
CA CYS A 426 -4.75 -0.81 8.23
C CYS A 426 -3.56 -0.69 7.26
N SER A 427 -2.55 0.11 7.59
CA SER A 427 -1.42 0.40 6.70
C SER A 427 -0.36 -0.68 6.71
N VAL A 428 0.03 -1.17 7.90
CA VAL A 428 1.18 -2.07 8.10
C VAL A 428 0.80 -3.35 8.83
N ASP A 429 0.47 -3.26 10.12
CA ASP A 429 0.51 -4.43 11.01
C ASP A 429 -0.59 -5.46 10.69
N GLY A 430 -1.77 -5.00 10.28
CA GLY A 430 -2.90 -5.87 9.94
C GLY A 430 -2.65 -6.71 8.69
N LYS A 431 -1.89 -6.18 7.72
CA LYS A 431 -1.51 -6.93 6.50
C LYS A 431 -0.62 -8.13 6.86
N PHE A 432 0.35 -7.92 7.76
CA PHE A 432 1.21 -8.99 8.27
C PHE A 432 0.43 -10.01 9.11
N LEU A 433 -0.45 -9.54 10.01
CA LEU A 433 -1.31 -10.40 10.82
C LEU A 433 -2.10 -11.38 9.94
N ILE A 434 -2.79 -10.88 8.90
CA ILE A 434 -3.61 -11.72 8.02
C ILE A 434 -2.73 -12.75 7.28
N ARG A 435 -1.52 -12.38 6.86
CA ARG A 435 -0.59 -13.28 6.17
C ARG A 435 -0.02 -14.35 7.10
N GLU A 436 0.59 -13.95 8.22
CA GLU A 436 1.17 -14.89 9.19
C GLU A 436 0.10 -15.83 9.77
N LYS A 437 -1.15 -15.36 9.89
CA LYS A 437 -2.28 -16.18 10.31
C LYS A 437 -2.70 -17.20 9.26
N LYS A 438 -2.73 -16.84 7.96
CA LYS A 438 -2.98 -17.79 6.85
C LYS A 438 -1.94 -18.91 6.80
N GLU A 439 -0.72 -18.63 7.25
CA GLU A 439 0.35 -19.63 7.40
C GLU A 439 0.25 -20.44 8.70
N GLY A 440 -0.65 -20.07 9.61
CA GLY A 440 -0.90 -20.77 10.87
C GLY A 440 0.20 -20.58 11.91
N MET A 441 0.94 -19.47 11.88
CA MET A 441 2.08 -19.25 12.78
C MET A 441 1.70 -19.00 14.25
N TYR A 442 0.56 -18.34 14.49
CA TYR A 442 0.11 -18.01 15.85
C TYR A 442 -1.41 -17.76 15.93
N SER A 443 -1.91 -17.62 17.16
CA SER A 443 -3.30 -17.30 17.48
C SER A 443 -3.55 -15.79 17.44
N ILE A 444 -4.77 -15.39 17.05
CA ILE A 444 -5.15 -13.97 17.00
C ILE A 444 -5.15 -13.36 18.40
N THR A 445 -5.60 -14.13 19.39
CA THR A 445 -5.63 -13.74 20.80
C THR A 445 -4.21 -13.55 21.35
N GLY A 446 -3.29 -14.47 21.06
CA GLY A 446 -1.87 -14.34 21.45
C GLY A 446 -1.20 -13.13 20.82
N TRP A 447 -1.52 -12.82 19.56
CA TRP A 447 -1.03 -11.61 18.89
C TRP A 447 -1.57 -10.32 19.50
N PHE A 448 -2.88 -10.20 19.73
CA PHE A 448 -3.45 -9.00 20.35
C PHE A 448 -2.84 -8.75 21.73
N ILE A 449 -2.76 -9.78 22.58
CA ILE A 449 -2.24 -9.66 23.94
C ILE A 449 -0.74 -9.37 23.92
N GLY A 450 0.05 -10.10 23.12
CA GLY A 450 1.50 -9.91 23.03
C GLY A 450 1.87 -8.52 22.51
N ARG A 451 1.21 -8.06 21.43
CA ARG A 451 1.35 -6.70 20.90
C ARG A 451 1.00 -5.66 21.96
N ARG A 452 -0.15 -5.82 22.63
CA ARG A 452 -0.63 -4.84 23.61
C ARG A 452 0.30 -4.75 24.81
N LEU A 453 0.80 -5.87 25.31
CA LEU A 453 1.72 -5.89 26.47
C LEU A 453 3.04 -5.17 26.15
N ALA A 454 3.62 -5.42 24.98
CA ALA A 454 4.83 -4.75 24.53
C ALA A 454 4.65 -3.23 24.40
N LYS A 455 3.60 -2.80 23.69
CA LYS A 455 3.32 -1.39 23.47
C LYS A 455 2.84 -0.67 24.72
N MET A 456 2.20 -1.36 25.68
CA MET A 456 1.73 -0.74 26.93
C MET A 456 2.88 -0.16 27.75
N ILE A 457 3.99 -0.89 27.80
CA ILE A 457 5.19 -0.47 28.54
C ILE A 457 5.91 0.67 27.82
N LEU A 458 6.00 0.60 26.49
CA LEU A 458 6.79 1.56 25.71
C LEU A 458 6.02 2.81 25.27
N GLU A 459 4.75 2.68 24.93
CA GLU A 459 3.93 3.74 24.32
C GLU A 459 2.90 4.29 25.33
N ASP A 460 2.01 3.45 25.87
CA ASP A 460 0.83 3.93 26.59
C ASP A 460 1.15 4.60 27.93
N ILE A 461 1.92 3.90 28.79
CA ILE A 461 2.24 4.39 30.13
C ILE A 461 3.06 5.69 30.03
N PRO A 462 4.16 5.78 29.25
CA PRO A 462 4.91 7.01 29.13
C PRO A 462 4.07 8.17 28.55
N SER A 463 3.28 7.93 27.51
CA SER A 463 2.51 8.99 26.85
C SER A 463 1.41 9.55 27.76
N THR A 464 0.70 8.68 28.48
CA THR A 464 -0.33 9.08 29.44
C THR A 464 0.25 9.72 30.70
N LEU A 465 1.45 9.31 31.12
CA LEU A 465 2.16 9.93 32.24
C LEU A 465 2.60 11.34 31.89
N ILE A 466 3.21 11.54 30.71
CA ILE A 466 3.61 12.87 30.22
C ILE A 466 2.40 13.79 30.15
N TRP A 467 1.30 13.34 29.53
CA TRP A 467 0.05 14.08 29.48
C TRP A 467 -0.42 14.47 30.89
N SER A 468 -0.47 13.49 31.79
CA SER A 468 -1.05 13.69 33.12
C SER A 468 -0.21 14.64 33.97
N VAL A 469 1.12 14.51 33.95
CA VAL A 469 2.03 15.40 34.68
C VAL A 469 1.89 16.84 34.19
N ILE A 470 1.94 17.06 32.88
CA ILE A 470 1.89 18.41 32.32
C ILE A 470 0.54 19.06 32.62
N THR A 471 -0.57 18.39 32.29
CA THR A 471 -1.91 18.96 32.46
C THR A 471 -2.29 19.17 33.91
N PHE A 472 -1.99 18.22 34.81
CA PHE A 472 -2.36 18.33 36.21
C PHE A 472 -1.73 19.55 36.89
N TYR A 473 -0.43 19.77 36.68
CA TYR A 473 0.29 20.89 37.31
C TYR A 473 0.07 22.23 36.59
N MET A 474 -0.04 22.25 35.25
CA MET A 474 -0.29 23.50 34.52
C MET A 474 -1.71 24.03 34.72
N TRP A 475 -2.70 23.15 34.81
CA TRP A 475 -4.08 23.55 35.10
C TRP A 475 -4.29 23.90 36.58
N GLY A 476 -3.39 23.48 37.47
CA GLY A 476 -3.49 23.77 38.90
C GLY A 476 -4.57 22.96 39.59
N LEU A 477 -4.72 21.67 39.23
CA LEU A 477 -5.70 20.77 39.82
C LEU A 477 -5.42 20.52 41.31
N GLN A 478 -6.47 20.22 42.07
CA GLN A 478 -6.41 20.18 43.52
C GLN A 478 -5.78 18.87 44.05
N GLY A 479 -4.87 18.99 45.03
CA GLY A 479 -4.38 17.89 45.87
C GLY A 479 -3.34 16.95 45.22
N ASN A 480 -2.12 16.90 45.78
CA ASN A 480 -1.08 15.97 45.29
C ASN A 480 -1.51 14.49 45.39
N SER A 481 -2.39 14.14 46.32
CA SER A 481 -2.97 12.79 46.45
C SER A 481 -3.87 12.40 45.29
N ASN A 482 -4.50 13.37 44.62
CA ASN A 482 -5.50 13.16 43.58
C ASN A 482 -4.85 12.91 42.20
N PHE A 483 -3.54 13.14 42.08
CA PHE A 483 -2.78 12.87 40.85
C PHE A 483 -2.82 11.39 40.46
N GLY A 484 -2.71 10.47 41.43
CA GLY A 484 -2.71 9.04 41.15
C GLY A 484 -4.02 8.57 40.50
N ILE A 485 -5.16 9.06 41.01
CA ILE A 485 -6.49 8.76 40.46
C ILE A 485 -6.63 9.38 39.06
N TYR A 486 -6.19 10.63 38.88
CA TYR A 486 -6.20 11.31 37.58
C TYR A 486 -5.39 10.54 36.52
N PHE A 487 -4.16 10.13 36.85
CA PHE A 487 -3.31 9.36 35.95
C PHE A 487 -3.93 8.00 35.59
N ILE A 488 -4.41 7.24 36.58
CA ILE A 488 -5.01 5.91 36.35
C ILE A 488 -6.25 6.03 35.45
N ASN A 489 -7.10 7.04 35.68
CA ASN A 489 -8.29 7.26 34.87
C ASN A 489 -7.92 7.57 33.40
N ASN A 490 -6.95 8.46 33.18
CA ASN A 490 -6.44 8.77 31.84
C ASN A 490 -5.78 7.56 31.17
N LEU A 491 -5.04 6.74 31.92
CA LEU A 491 -4.42 5.51 31.40
C LEU A 491 -5.49 4.51 30.91
N PHE A 492 -6.55 4.29 31.68
CA PHE A 492 -7.63 3.39 31.25
C PHE A 492 -8.42 3.95 30.07
N LEU A 493 -8.68 5.26 30.03
CA LEU A 493 -9.30 5.90 28.87
C LEU A 493 -8.48 5.68 27.59
N TYR A 494 -7.18 5.90 27.66
CA TYR A 494 -6.24 5.68 26.55
C TYR A 494 -6.32 4.22 26.06
N MET A 495 -6.32 3.28 27.00
CA MET A 495 -6.40 1.84 26.73
C MET A 495 -7.73 1.43 26.09
N ILE A 496 -8.84 2.01 26.54
CA ILE A 496 -10.17 1.80 25.94
C ILE A 496 -10.20 2.32 24.51
N GLY A 497 -9.67 3.53 24.25
CA GLY A 497 -9.60 4.09 22.89
C GLY A 497 -8.85 3.17 21.93
N ILE A 498 -7.71 2.62 22.35
CA ILE A 498 -6.97 1.64 21.55
C ILE A 498 -7.77 0.34 21.34
N ALA A 499 -8.40 -0.19 22.38
CA ALA A 499 -9.22 -1.40 22.26
C ALA A 499 -10.41 -1.20 21.29
N GLN A 500 -11.02 -0.02 21.30
CA GLN A 500 -12.06 0.36 20.34
C GLN A 500 -11.51 0.43 18.91
N GLY A 501 -10.29 0.93 18.72
CA GLY A 501 -9.61 0.92 17.42
C GLY A 501 -9.48 -0.48 16.82
N HIS A 502 -9.21 -1.49 17.65
CA HIS A 502 -9.14 -2.90 17.21
C HIS A 502 -10.51 -3.42 16.73
N VAL A 503 -11.58 -3.09 17.45
CA VAL A 503 -12.95 -3.44 17.05
C VAL A 503 -13.30 -2.77 15.72
N CYS A 504 -12.96 -1.48 15.57
CA CYS A 504 -13.18 -0.73 14.34
C CYS A 504 -12.43 -1.33 13.15
N PHE A 505 -11.17 -1.74 13.33
CA PHE A 505 -10.37 -2.40 12.29
C PHE A 505 -11.01 -3.69 11.77
N VAL A 506 -11.56 -4.52 12.66
CA VAL A 506 -12.19 -5.79 12.28
C VAL A 506 -13.54 -5.57 11.58
N LEU A 507 -14.38 -4.68 12.13
CA LEU A 507 -15.68 -4.32 11.56
C LEU A 507 -15.54 -3.59 10.21
N GLY A 508 -14.54 -2.72 10.08
CA GLY A 508 -14.24 -1.94 8.89
C GLY A 508 -13.55 -2.74 7.78
N ASN A 509 -13.65 -4.06 7.79
CA ASN A 509 -13.08 -4.92 6.77
C ASN A 509 -11.58 -4.80 6.49
N TYR A 510 -10.80 -4.39 7.49
CA TYR A 510 -9.36 -4.13 7.35
C TYR A 510 -9.04 -2.96 6.39
N HIS A 511 -10.05 -2.22 5.93
CA HIS A 511 -9.93 -1.03 5.11
C HIS A 511 -10.02 0.22 5.98
N PHE A 512 -9.17 1.21 5.69
CA PHE A 512 -9.07 2.41 6.52
C PHE A 512 -10.32 3.29 6.47
N SER A 513 -10.92 3.49 5.29
CA SER A 513 -12.10 4.34 5.08
C SER A 513 -13.32 3.89 5.89
N THR A 514 -13.63 2.60 5.85
CA THR A 514 -14.72 2.00 6.61
C THR A 514 -14.42 1.91 8.10
N SER A 515 -13.17 1.61 8.48
CA SER A 515 -12.77 1.55 9.89
C SER A 515 -12.82 2.93 10.57
N SER A 516 -12.37 3.98 9.87
CA SER A 516 -12.43 5.37 10.37
C SER A 516 -13.87 5.89 10.48
N LEU A 517 -14.77 5.54 9.54
CA LEU A 517 -16.20 5.83 9.68
C LEU A 517 -16.77 5.22 10.96
N ILE A 518 -16.55 3.92 11.17
CA ILE A 518 -17.10 3.20 12.33
C ILE A 518 -16.57 3.82 13.63
N SER A 519 -15.29 4.15 13.64
CA SER A 519 -14.63 4.85 14.74
C SER A 519 -15.24 6.22 15.01
N GLY A 520 -15.54 7.01 13.97
CA GLY A 520 -16.24 8.29 14.10
C GLY A 520 -17.63 8.16 14.74
N ILE A 521 -18.38 7.10 14.40
CA ILE A 521 -19.69 6.83 15.01
C ILE A 521 -19.53 6.49 16.50
N PHE A 522 -18.61 5.57 16.83
CA PHE A 522 -18.34 5.19 18.22
C PHE A 522 -17.90 6.39 19.06
N TYR A 523 -17.02 7.23 18.51
CA TYR A 523 -16.57 8.46 19.15
C TYR A 523 -17.74 9.42 19.37
N GLN A 524 -18.58 9.68 18.36
CA GLN A 524 -19.64 10.67 18.49
C GLN A 524 -20.70 10.28 19.53
N ILE A 525 -21.03 8.99 19.62
CA ILE A 525 -21.94 8.48 20.65
C ILE A 525 -21.32 8.67 22.04
N GLN A 526 -20.03 8.34 22.21
CA GLN A 526 -19.32 8.56 23.48
C GLN A 526 -19.27 10.04 23.85
N ASN A 527 -18.97 10.90 22.88
CA ASN A 527 -18.86 12.33 23.06
C ASN A 527 -20.21 12.94 23.49
N SER A 528 -21.29 12.60 22.79
CA SER A 528 -22.64 13.11 23.09
C SER A 528 -23.21 12.57 24.41
N ALA A 529 -22.89 11.32 24.77
CA ALA A 529 -23.32 10.69 26.02
C ALA A 529 -22.43 11.05 27.22
N CYS A 530 -21.37 11.84 27.02
CA CYS A 530 -20.38 12.16 28.05
C CYS A 530 -20.97 12.94 29.23
N GLY A 531 -22.04 13.72 29.03
CA GLY A 531 -22.70 14.46 30.12
C GLY A 531 -22.30 15.92 30.27
N TYR A 532 -21.31 16.38 29.50
CA TYR A 532 -20.80 17.74 29.55
C TYR A 532 -21.75 18.75 28.86
N PHE A 533 -22.10 18.53 27.58
CA PHE A 533 -22.97 19.46 26.83
C PHE A 533 -24.44 19.37 27.21
N ILE A 534 -24.91 18.15 27.46
CA ILE A 534 -26.27 17.89 27.94
C ILE A 534 -26.13 17.19 29.28
N SER A 535 -26.59 17.86 30.34
CA SER A 535 -26.59 17.30 31.69
C SER A 535 -27.33 15.96 31.70
N ALA A 536 -26.77 14.95 32.36
CA ALA A 536 -27.37 13.61 32.38
C ALA A 536 -28.71 13.52 33.10
N LYS A 537 -29.03 14.49 33.95
CA LYS A 537 -30.37 14.64 34.52
C LYS A 537 -31.39 15.03 33.43
N THR A 538 -30.96 15.86 32.48
CA THR A 538 -31.80 16.46 31.44
C THR A 538 -31.80 15.73 30.10
N MET A 539 -30.90 14.76 29.89
CA MET A 539 -30.86 13.94 28.67
C MET A 539 -32.24 13.33 28.31
N PRO A 540 -32.66 13.36 27.03
CA PRO A 540 -33.93 12.78 26.61
C PRO A 540 -34.03 11.30 26.99
N VAL A 541 -35.21 10.87 27.45
CA VAL A 541 -35.43 9.53 28.04
C VAL A 541 -35.02 8.41 27.09
N TYR A 542 -35.26 8.56 25.79
CA TYR A 542 -34.99 7.54 24.78
C TYR A 542 -33.49 7.32 24.49
N VAL A 543 -32.63 8.32 24.69
CA VAL A 543 -31.15 8.17 24.58
C VAL A 543 -30.46 8.08 25.93
N ARG A 544 -31.16 8.33 27.04
CA ARG A 544 -30.56 8.36 28.39
C ARG A 544 -29.82 7.07 28.77
N TRP A 545 -30.22 5.91 28.23
CA TRP A 545 -29.53 4.64 28.49
C TRP A 545 -28.12 4.58 27.89
N THR A 546 -27.84 5.38 26.85
CA THR A 546 -26.54 5.39 26.16
C THR A 546 -25.39 5.79 27.07
N LYS A 547 -25.65 6.58 28.12
CA LYS A 547 -24.64 6.95 29.13
C LYS A 547 -24.04 5.73 29.84
N TYR A 548 -24.79 4.63 29.96
CA TYR A 548 -24.31 3.41 30.61
C TYR A 548 -23.40 2.56 29.71
N ILE A 549 -23.46 2.77 28.39
CA ILE A 549 -22.56 2.12 27.43
C ILE A 549 -21.38 3.00 27.01
N ALA A 550 -21.42 4.29 27.34
CA ALA A 550 -20.39 5.25 26.97
C ALA A 550 -19.25 5.29 28.01
N SER A 551 -18.04 4.91 27.61
CA SER A 551 -16.84 5.02 28.45
C SER A 551 -16.53 6.45 28.88
N PHE A 552 -16.87 7.45 28.05
CA PHE A 552 -16.64 8.87 28.36
C PHE A 552 -17.45 9.33 29.56
N TRP A 553 -18.69 8.85 29.73
CA TRP A 553 -19.54 9.19 30.89
C TRP A 553 -18.87 8.82 32.23
N TYR A 554 -18.29 7.62 32.29
CA TYR A 554 -17.59 7.12 33.47
C TYR A 554 -16.26 7.86 33.70
N ASN A 555 -15.47 8.05 32.64
CA ASN A 555 -14.19 8.75 32.74
C ASN A 555 -14.38 10.22 33.16
N PHE A 556 -15.26 10.95 32.50
CA PHE A 556 -15.55 12.35 32.81
C PHE A 556 -16.12 12.51 34.23
N GLY A 557 -17.09 11.66 34.62
CA GLY A 557 -17.64 11.67 35.98
C GLY A 557 -16.58 11.42 37.06
N SER A 558 -15.64 10.49 36.81
CA SER A 558 -14.52 10.21 37.70
C SER A 558 -13.53 11.38 37.80
N LEU A 559 -13.20 12.04 36.66
CA LEU A 559 -12.35 13.23 36.64
C LEU A 559 -12.97 14.40 37.41
N VAL A 560 -14.26 14.67 37.17
CA VAL A 560 -15.02 15.72 37.85
C VAL A 560 -15.13 15.42 39.35
N SER A 561 -15.42 14.18 39.75
CA SER A 561 -15.44 13.80 41.17
C SER A 561 -14.07 13.94 41.83
N ASN A 562 -12.99 13.58 41.15
CA ASN A 562 -11.63 13.70 41.69
C ASN A 562 -11.21 15.17 41.91
N GLN A 563 -11.75 16.10 41.12
CA GLN A 563 -11.42 17.52 41.19
C GLN A 563 -12.34 18.33 42.12
N PHE A 564 -13.63 18.02 42.17
CA PHE A 564 -14.63 18.86 42.84
C PHE A 564 -15.16 18.29 44.16
N THR A 565 -14.78 17.08 44.58
CA THR A 565 -15.05 16.61 45.94
C THR A 565 -14.37 17.56 46.93
N ASP A 566 -15.14 18.10 47.89
CA ASP A 566 -14.68 19.02 48.92
C ASP A 566 -14.01 20.30 48.37
N TYR A 567 -14.34 20.70 47.13
CA TYR A 567 -13.87 21.93 46.49
C TYR A 567 -14.77 23.13 46.81
N MET A 568 -14.16 24.29 47.09
CA MET A 568 -14.83 25.57 47.24
C MET A 568 -14.08 26.68 46.48
N GLY A 569 -14.80 27.43 45.64
CA GLY A 569 -14.26 28.56 44.86
C GLY A 569 -14.18 29.88 45.63
N ASP A 570 -13.74 30.93 44.93
CA ASP A 570 -13.54 32.29 45.46
C ASP A 570 -14.87 33.05 45.55
N CYS A 571 -15.70 32.71 46.53
CA CYS A 571 -16.97 33.39 46.76
C CYS A 571 -16.82 34.66 47.60
N VAL A 572 -17.54 35.73 47.25
CA VAL A 572 -17.52 37.04 47.93
C VAL A 572 -18.86 37.36 48.64
N GLY A 573 -19.78 36.39 48.75
CA GLY A 573 -21.15 36.55 49.24
C GLY A 573 -21.49 35.77 50.52
N THR A 574 -22.78 35.68 50.85
CA THR A 574 -23.31 34.88 51.97
C THR A 574 -23.30 33.37 51.65
N ALA A 575 -23.37 32.49 52.66
CA ALA A 575 -23.23 31.04 52.47
C ALA A 575 -24.18 30.42 51.41
N ASP A 576 -25.41 30.93 51.29
CA ASP A 576 -26.40 30.47 50.30
C ASP A 576 -26.11 30.99 48.88
N GLU A 577 -25.57 32.20 48.74
CA GLU A 577 -25.12 32.76 47.44
C GLU A 577 -23.84 32.06 46.95
N CYS A 578 -23.05 31.51 47.86
CA CYS A 578 -21.81 30.80 47.55
C CYS A 578 -22.01 29.36 47.09
N TYR A 579 -23.23 28.81 47.15
CA TYR A 579 -23.48 27.43 46.75
C TYR A 579 -23.06 27.17 45.30
N GLU A 580 -23.28 28.12 44.37
CA GLU A 580 -22.87 27.98 42.96
C GLU A 580 -21.35 27.87 42.74
N TYR A 581 -20.55 28.29 43.73
CA TYR A 581 -19.08 28.19 43.73
C TYR A 581 -18.58 26.88 44.36
N SER A 582 -19.48 26.08 44.94
CA SER A 582 -19.14 24.79 45.55
C SER A 582 -19.06 23.68 44.51
N GLY A 583 -18.23 22.67 44.77
CA GLY A 583 -18.21 21.44 43.97
C GLY A 583 -19.55 20.70 43.95
N ASP A 584 -20.35 20.84 45.01
CA ASP A 584 -21.69 20.26 45.11
C ASP A 584 -22.65 20.81 44.04
N ALA A 585 -22.61 22.12 43.78
CA ALA A 585 -23.39 22.69 42.68
C ALA A 585 -22.94 22.17 41.31
N VAL A 586 -21.63 21.90 41.11
CA VAL A 586 -21.12 21.31 39.88
C VAL A 586 -21.67 19.88 39.68
N PHE A 587 -21.69 19.06 40.74
CA PHE A 587 -22.27 17.72 40.71
C PHE A 587 -23.76 17.76 40.38
N ASP A 588 -24.51 18.69 40.99
CA ASP A 588 -25.93 18.79 40.77
C ASP A 588 -26.30 19.29 39.37
N ASN A 589 -25.53 20.23 38.82
CA ASN A 589 -25.70 20.74 37.47
C ASN A 589 -25.40 19.67 36.40
N LEU A 590 -24.29 18.92 36.55
CA LEU A 590 -23.89 17.91 35.57
C LEU A 590 -24.62 16.56 35.74
N GLY A 591 -25.12 16.28 36.94
CA GLY A 591 -25.84 15.05 37.25
C GLY A 591 -24.95 13.88 37.68
N TYR A 592 -23.85 14.16 38.40
CA TYR A 592 -22.93 13.16 38.93
C TYR A 592 -23.05 13.00 40.44
N SER A 593 -22.65 11.83 40.94
CA SER A 593 -22.61 11.53 42.37
C SER A 593 -21.28 11.96 43.00
N ARG A 594 -21.32 12.28 44.29
CA ARG A 594 -20.14 12.60 45.12
C ARG A 594 -19.25 11.36 45.30
N ASN A 595 -17.93 11.55 45.39
CA ASN A 595 -16.94 10.48 45.60
C ASN A 595 -17.09 9.28 44.67
N TRP A 596 -17.48 9.54 43.42
CA TRP A 596 -17.79 8.52 42.44
C TRP A 596 -16.60 8.21 41.53
N PHE A 597 -15.48 7.78 42.11
CA PHE A 597 -14.27 7.42 41.35
C PHE A 597 -14.02 5.90 41.28
N THR A 598 -14.40 5.12 42.30
CA THR A 598 -14.14 3.66 42.35
C THR A 598 -14.94 2.87 41.33
N VAL A 599 -16.26 3.10 41.27
CA VAL A 599 -17.15 2.38 40.34
C VAL A 599 -16.78 2.65 38.87
N PRO A 600 -16.57 3.90 38.43
CA PRO A 600 -16.09 4.18 37.07
C PRO A 600 -14.80 3.48 36.70
N LEU A 601 -13.81 3.41 37.60
CA LEU A 601 -12.54 2.73 37.34
C LEU A 601 -12.73 1.22 37.10
N CYS A 602 -13.55 0.56 37.90
CA CYS A 602 -13.88 -0.86 37.69
C CYS A 602 -14.59 -1.09 36.35
N VAL A 603 -15.54 -0.21 36.01
CA VAL A 603 -16.27 -0.29 34.73
C VAL A 603 -15.34 -0.05 33.54
N SER A 604 -14.39 0.88 33.65
CA SER A 604 -13.36 1.13 32.62
C SER A 604 -12.49 -0.10 32.35
N ILE A 605 -12.11 -0.85 33.40
CA ILE A 605 -11.39 -2.14 33.26
C ILE A 605 -12.26 -3.16 32.50
N CYS A 606 -13.54 -3.26 32.85
CA CYS A 606 -14.47 -4.14 32.15
C CYS A 606 -14.63 -3.76 30.67
N TRP A 607 -14.69 -2.47 30.33
CA TRP A 607 -14.73 -2.01 28.94
C TRP A 607 -13.49 -2.38 28.16
N PHE A 608 -12.32 -2.19 28.74
CA PHE A 608 -11.06 -2.55 28.11
C PHE A 608 -11.02 -4.05 27.75
N ILE A 609 -11.35 -4.92 28.71
CA ILE A 609 -11.42 -6.38 28.48
C ILE A 609 -12.54 -6.73 27.48
N GLY A 610 -13.69 -6.07 27.58
CA GLY A 610 -14.85 -6.26 26.71
C GLY A 610 -14.55 -5.96 25.24
N PHE A 611 -13.89 -4.85 24.93
CA PHE A 611 -13.56 -4.52 23.53
C PHE A 611 -12.52 -5.46 22.93
N TYR A 612 -11.52 -5.89 23.71
CA TYR A 612 -10.53 -6.87 23.24
C TYR A 612 -11.12 -8.27 23.00
N THR A 613 -12.00 -8.72 23.89
CA THR A 613 -12.71 -10.00 23.69
C THR A 613 -13.66 -9.90 22.50
N ALA A 614 -14.37 -8.77 22.33
CA ALA A 614 -15.21 -8.52 21.16
C ALA A 614 -14.39 -8.53 19.85
N SER A 615 -13.21 -7.88 19.80
CA SER A 615 -12.37 -7.90 18.59
C SER A 615 -11.91 -9.30 18.24
N ALA A 616 -11.56 -10.13 19.24
CA ALA A 616 -11.18 -11.52 19.01
C ALA A 616 -12.36 -12.37 18.49
N LEU A 617 -13.56 -12.20 19.07
CA LEU A 617 -14.77 -12.90 18.64
C LEU A 617 -15.23 -12.48 17.25
N LEU A 618 -15.20 -11.18 16.94
CA LEU A 618 -15.56 -10.66 15.63
C LEU A 618 -14.61 -11.17 14.54
N PHE A 619 -13.31 -11.22 14.83
CA PHE A 619 -12.33 -11.77 13.90
C PHE A 619 -12.61 -13.25 13.64
N TRP A 620 -12.85 -14.02 14.70
CA TRP A 620 -13.20 -15.43 14.61
C TRP A 620 -14.49 -15.67 13.80
N TRP A 621 -15.52 -14.86 14.02
CA TRP A 621 -16.79 -14.96 13.30
C TRP A 621 -16.63 -14.66 11.80
N LYS A 622 -15.86 -13.62 11.50
CA LYS A 622 -15.64 -13.17 10.12
C LYS A 622 -14.78 -14.14 9.31
N GLU A 623 -13.78 -14.75 9.94
CA GLU A 623 -12.96 -15.81 9.34
C GLU A 623 -13.83 -16.99 8.89
N ARG A 624 -14.86 -17.33 9.67
CA ARG A 624 -15.81 -18.40 9.33
C ARG A 624 -16.76 -18.03 8.20
N SER A 625 -16.95 -16.74 7.93
CA SER A 625 -17.91 -16.20 6.97
C SER A 625 -17.28 -15.74 5.63
N GLY A 626 -15.97 -15.49 5.57
CA GLY A 626 -15.33 -14.86 4.42
C GLY A 626 -14.54 -15.82 3.52
N SER A 627 -15.06 -16.12 2.32
CA SER A 627 -14.25 -16.63 1.21
C SER A 627 -13.73 -15.47 0.35
N VAL A 628 -12.50 -15.61 -0.15
CA VAL A 628 -11.83 -14.62 -0.99
C VAL A 628 -12.65 -14.34 -2.26
N LYS A 629 -13.12 -13.10 -2.45
CA LYS A 629 -13.76 -12.67 -3.69
C LYS A 629 -12.72 -12.65 -4.81
N ILE A 630 -12.70 -13.69 -5.64
CA ILE A 630 -11.91 -13.72 -6.87
C ILE A 630 -12.78 -13.12 -7.97
N VAL A 631 -12.60 -11.82 -8.22
CA VAL A 631 -13.19 -11.17 -9.39
C VAL A 631 -12.24 -11.42 -10.55
N LYS A 632 -12.57 -12.37 -11.43
CA LYS A 632 -11.95 -12.49 -12.74
C LYS A 632 -13.04 -12.58 -13.79
N GLU A 633 -13.69 -11.45 -14.07
CA GLU A 633 -14.51 -11.32 -15.27
C GLU A 633 -13.59 -11.06 -16.47
N ARG A 634 -13.64 -11.95 -17.46
CA ARG A 634 -13.10 -11.69 -18.80
C ARG A 634 -14.28 -11.52 -19.75
N ARG A 635 -14.80 -10.30 -19.89
CA ARG A 635 -15.69 -9.95 -21.01
C ARG A 635 -14.80 -9.51 -22.17
N SER A 636 -14.47 -10.43 -23.05
CA SER A 636 -13.62 -10.15 -24.22
C SER A 636 -14.20 -10.81 -25.47
N LYS A 637 -15.40 -10.39 -25.91
CA LYS A 637 -15.90 -10.73 -27.26
C LYS A 637 -16.68 -9.62 -27.99
N VAL A 638 -17.34 -8.69 -27.28
CA VAL A 638 -18.27 -7.74 -27.96
C VAL A 638 -17.59 -6.48 -28.54
N TYR A 639 -16.50 -5.97 -27.94
CA TYR A 639 -15.87 -4.71 -28.41
C TYR A 639 -14.89 -4.88 -29.59
N ILE A 640 -14.39 -6.10 -29.83
CA ILE A 640 -13.33 -6.37 -30.83
C ILE A 640 -13.92 -6.56 -32.23
N GLN A 641 -15.12 -7.17 -32.35
CA GLN A 641 -15.75 -7.44 -33.65
C GLN A 641 -16.17 -6.19 -34.43
N GLN A 642 -16.36 -5.03 -33.77
CA GLN A 642 -16.77 -3.80 -34.46
C GLN A 642 -15.60 -3.04 -35.12
N MET A 643 -14.34 -3.36 -34.80
CA MET A 643 -13.16 -2.67 -35.35
C MET A 643 -12.38 -3.48 -36.40
N GLU A 644 -12.79 -4.73 -36.68
CA GLU A 644 -12.08 -5.64 -37.60
C GLU A 644 -12.27 -5.33 -39.11
N HIS A 645 -13.03 -4.30 -39.47
CA HIS A 645 -13.33 -3.97 -40.88
C HIS A 645 -12.54 -2.79 -41.48
N GLU A 646 -11.58 -2.20 -40.77
CA GLU A 646 -10.74 -1.13 -41.33
C GLU A 646 -9.35 -1.63 -41.73
N LYS A 647 -8.97 -1.39 -43.00
CA LYS A 647 -7.66 -1.71 -43.55
C LYS A 647 -6.57 -0.86 -42.86
N PRO A 648 -5.33 -1.38 -42.73
CA PRO A 648 -4.22 -0.59 -42.23
C PRO A 648 -3.96 0.59 -43.19
N ILE A 649 -4.06 1.81 -42.65
CA ILE A 649 -3.52 3.01 -43.28
C ILE A 649 -2.03 3.03 -42.95
N VAL A 650 -1.19 3.05 -43.98
CA VAL A 650 0.24 3.38 -43.89
C VAL A 650 0.32 4.82 -43.41
N ASP A 651 0.84 5.04 -42.21
CA ASP A 651 1.01 6.37 -41.64
C ASP A 651 2.12 7.08 -42.45
N ASP A 652 1.72 7.89 -43.44
CA ASP A 652 2.58 8.85 -44.15
C ASP A 652 2.87 10.04 -43.22
N THR A 653 3.49 9.80 -42.07
CA THR A 653 4.11 10.87 -41.30
C THR A 653 5.58 10.92 -41.67
N GLN A 654 5.92 11.84 -42.58
CA GLN A 654 7.27 12.36 -42.78
C GLN A 654 7.75 13.05 -41.49
N ASP A 655 8.02 12.28 -40.43
CA ASP A 655 8.82 12.75 -39.31
C ASP A 655 10.28 12.69 -39.76
N CYS A 656 10.92 13.85 -39.87
CA CYS A 656 12.30 14.03 -40.31
C CYS A 656 13.24 12.95 -39.73
N ASP A 657 14.13 12.43 -40.58
CA ASP A 657 15.24 11.46 -40.36
C ASP A 657 16.24 11.81 -39.24
N THR A 658 15.88 12.67 -38.28
CA THR A 658 16.71 13.06 -37.16
C THR A 658 16.91 11.91 -36.18
N THR A 659 18.07 11.29 -36.29
CA THR A 659 18.62 10.33 -35.33
C THR A 659 19.17 11.05 -34.10
N VAL A 660 19.03 10.43 -32.92
CA VAL A 660 19.51 11.00 -31.65
C VAL A 660 20.56 10.08 -31.03
N ARG A 661 21.83 10.44 -31.15
CA ARG A 661 22.95 9.80 -30.45
C ARG A 661 23.14 10.45 -29.08
N LEU A 662 23.21 9.65 -28.03
CA LEU A 662 23.41 10.11 -26.65
C LEU A 662 24.79 9.68 -26.16
N SER A 663 25.66 10.65 -25.85
CA SER A 663 27.04 10.39 -25.42
C SER A 663 27.30 10.93 -24.01
N LEU A 664 27.99 10.14 -23.20
CA LEU A 664 28.39 10.43 -21.83
C LEU A 664 29.91 10.60 -21.80
N LYS A 665 30.41 11.70 -21.21
CA LYS A 665 31.85 11.91 -20.98
C LYS A 665 32.14 12.15 -19.50
N ASN A 666 32.96 11.27 -18.92
CA ASN A 666 33.51 11.35 -17.56
C ASN A 666 32.48 11.60 -16.45
N ILE A 667 31.38 10.84 -16.46
CA ILE A 667 30.34 10.97 -15.44
C ILE A 667 30.78 10.33 -14.13
N SER A 668 30.79 11.11 -13.05
CA SER A 668 30.97 10.58 -11.71
C SER A 668 29.83 11.00 -10.79
N LEU A 669 29.35 10.03 -10.01
CA LEU A 669 28.30 10.21 -9.01
C LEU A 669 28.84 9.80 -7.64
N ASN A 670 29.08 10.79 -6.79
CA ASN A 670 29.57 10.55 -5.42
C ASN A 670 28.50 10.96 -4.41
N LEU A 671 28.23 10.08 -3.43
CA LEU A 671 27.38 10.42 -2.30
C LEU A 671 28.09 11.45 -1.42
N LYS A 672 27.40 12.53 -1.05
CA LYS A 672 27.91 13.52 -0.09
C LYS A 672 27.47 13.13 1.33
N PRO A 673 28.36 12.64 2.22
CA PRO A 673 27.98 12.25 3.57
C PRO A 673 27.78 13.45 4.54
N LYS A 674 27.89 14.70 4.06
CA LYS A 674 27.98 15.91 4.92
C LYS A 674 26.83 16.08 5.93
N LEU A 675 25.61 15.64 5.61
CA LEU A 675 24.46 15.71 6.53
C LEU A 675 24.50 14.59 7.60
N LEU A 676 24.87 13.37 7.22
CA LEU A 676 25.03 12.24 8.15
C LEU A 676 26.25 12.41 9.07
N ASN A 677 27.37 12.92 8.56
CA ASN A 677 28.59 13.14 9.35
C ASN A 677 28.40 14.22 10.43
N LYS A 678 27.45 15.16 10.24
CA LYS A 678 27.11 16.19 11.22
C LYS A 678 26.17 15.69 12.33
N LEU A 679 25.34 14.67 12.04
CA LEU A 679 24.35 14.12 12.96
C LEU A 679 24.85 12.90 13.76
N LEU A 680 25.75 12.09 13.19
CA LEU A 680 26.14 10.79 13.75
C LEU A 680 27.57 10.72 14.28
N HIS A 681 28.36 11.80 14.24
CA HIS A 681 29.77 11.83 14.67
C HIS A 681 30.63 10.64 14.16
N LYS A 682 30.24 10.03 13.04
CA LYS A 682 30.94 8.91 12.40
C LYS A 682 31.41 9.41 11.03
N LYS A 683 32.71 9.28 10.72
CA LYS A 683 33.24 9.61 9.40
C LYS A 683 32.80 8.53 8.41
N PHE A 684 31.73 8.78 7.66
CA PHE A 684 31.47 8.02 6.45
C PHE A 684 32.36 8.55 5.33
N ASN A 685 33.10 7.65 4.69
CA ASN A 685 33.88 7.93 3.49
C ASN A 685 32.94 8.21 2.31
N ASP A 686 33.39 9.02 1.36
CA ASP A 686 32.68 9.23 0.11
C ASP A 686 32.64 7.89 -0.66
N LYS A 687 31.45 7.32 -0.80
CA LYS A 687 31.23 6.15 -1.67
C LYS A 687 30.91 6.66 -3.07
N ALA A 688 31.82 6.42 -4.01
CA ALA A 688 31.55 6.65 -5.42
C ALA A 688 30.62 5.54 -5.94
N ILE A 689 29.49 5.94 -6.51
CA ILE A 689 28.54 5.00 -7.13
C ILE A 689 28.89 4.80 -8.61
N LEU A 690 29.29 5.87 -9.31
CA LEU A 690 29.80 5.83 -10.67
C LEU A 690 31.12 6.60 -10.75
N ASN A 691 32.10 6.05 -11.47
CA ASN A 691 33.46 6.57 -11.56
C ASN A 691 33.84 6.82 -13.03
N LYS A 692 33.82 8.10 -13.44
CA LYS A 692 34.25 8.56 -14.79
C LYS A 692 33.65 7.74 -15.94
N VAL A 693 32.38 7.38 -15.83
CA VAL A 693 31.67 6.60 -16.85
C VAL A 693 31.57 7.41 -18.14
N SER A 694 32.11 6.86 -19.22
CA SER A 694 31.99 7.41 -20.57
C SER A 694 31.44 6.32 -21.48
N ALA A 695 30.38 6.63 -22.23
CA ALA A 695 29.69 5.67 -23.09
C ALA A 695 28.94 6.41 -24.21
N SER A 696 28.75 5.77 -25.36
CA SER A 696 27.99 6.32 -26.48
C SER A 696 26.83 5.41 -26.87
N PHE A 697 25.61 5.93 -26.87
CA PHE A 697 24.40 5.23 -27.29
C PHE A 697 23.93 5.74 -28.65
N SER A 698 23.97 4.87 -29.65
CA SER A 698 23.57 5.17 -31.03
C SER A 698 22.11 4.76 -31.29
N PRO A 699 21.47 5.24 -32.36
CA PRO A 699 20.15 4.74 -32.77
C PRO A 699 20.17 3.21 -32.91
N GLY A 700 19.14 2.55 -32.39
CA GLY A 700 19.16 1.11 -32.17
C GLY A 700 18.86 0.70 -30.73
N VAL A 701 18.98 -0.59 -30.46
CA VAL A 701 18.82 -1.19 -29.13
C VAL A 701 20.17 -1.28 -28.43
N ASN A 702 20.35 -0.47 -27.38
CA ASN A 702 21.56 -0.42 -26.58
C ASN A 702 21.32 -1.07 -25.22
N ALA A 703 22.13 -2.06 -24.86
CA ALA A 703 22.00 -2.78 -23.60
C ALA A 703 23.06 -2.34 -22.57
N ILE A 704 22.62 -2.05 -21.35
CA ILE A 704 23.50 -1.83 -20.19
C ILE A 704 23.49 -3.12 -19.37
N MET A 705 24.66 -3.73 -19.25
CA MET A 705 24.89 -5.00 -18.56
C MET A 705 25.87 -4.84 -17.41
N GLY A 706 25.77 -5.72 -16.42
CA GLY A 706 26.69 -5.77 -15.28
C GLY A 706 26.05 -6.47 -14.08
N PRO A 707 26.84 -6.93 -13.09
CA PRO A 707 26.31 -7.59 -11.92
C PRO A 707 25.43 -6.68 -11.05
N SER A 708 24.68 -7.27 -10.13
CA SER A 708 23.87 -6.53 -9.16
C SER A 708 24.75 -5.56 -8.36
N GLY A 709 24.33 -4.29 -8.24
CA GLY A 709 25.11 -3.26 -7.54
C GLY A 709 26.13 -2.50 -8.39
N SER A 710 26.32 -2.82 -9.67
CA SER A 710 27.32 -2.15 -10.54
C SER A 710 26.99 -0.70 -10.96
N GLY A 711 25.81 -0.17 -10.57
CA GLY A 711 25.40 1.21 -10.86
C GLY A 711 24.44 1.40 -12.03
N LYS A 712 23.92 0.32 -12.64
CA LYS A 712 22.97 0.33 -13.79
C LYS A 712 21.75 1.25 -13.61
N THR A 713 20.90 0.95 -12.62
CA THR A 713 19.70 1.74 -12.31
C THR A 713 20.04 3.18 -11.92
N THR A 714 21.19 3.39 -11.25
CA THR A 714 21.66 4.75 -10.92
C THR A 714 22.01 5.54 -12.18
N LEU A 715 22.66 4.89 -13.17
CA LEU A 715 22.96 5.50 -14.46
C LEU A 715 21.69 5.84 -15.25
N LEU A 716 20.69 4.94 -15.29
CA LEU A 716 19.39 5.25 -15.92
C LEU A 716 18.64 6.38 -15.21
N ASN A 717 18.62 6.41 -13.88
CA ASN A 717 18.04 7.51 -13.11
C ASN A 717 18.76 8.85 -13.36
N PHE A 718 20.06 8.80 -13.64
CA PHE A 718 20.82 9.96 -14.07
C PHE A 718 20.42 10.42 -15.47
N LEU A 719 20.32 9.50 -16.43
CA LEU A 719 19.89 9.77 -17.81
C LEU A 719 18.44 10.28 -17.90
N THR A 720 17.59 9.97 -16.93
CA THR A 720 16.22 10.49 -16.87
C THR A 720 16.11 11.83 -16.14
N GLY A 721 17.20 12.31 -15.51
CA GLY A 721 17.17 13.50 -14.67
C GLY A 721 16.41 13.30 -13.34
N ARG A 722 16.25 12.06 -12.88
CA ARG A 722 15.58 11.69 -11.61
C ARG A 722 16.53 11.56 -10.42
N THR A 723 17.83 11.73 -10.65
CA THR A 723 18.88 11.68 -9.61
C THR A 723 18.74 12.85 -8.63
N ARG A 724 18.61 12.56 -7.33
CA ARG A 724 18.50 13.57 -6.26
C ARG A 724 19.79 14.39 -6.13
N THR A 725 19.78 15.57 -6.73
CA THR A 725 20.95 16.46 -6.80
C THR A 725 21.40 16.96 -5.41
N SER A 726 20.49 17.02 -4.44
CA SER A 726 20.76 17.48 -3.08
C SER A 726 21.71 16.58 -2.27
N LEU A 727 21.73 15.28 -2.55
CA LEU A 727 22.52 14.28 -1.82
C LEU A 727 23.79 13.83 -2.55
N MET A 728 23.96 14.20 -3.82
CA MET A 728 25.03 13.72 -4.69
C MET A 728 25.83 14.86 -5.31
N SER A 729 27.14 14.67 -5.50
CA SER A 729 27.91 15.47 -6.47
C SER A 729 27.92 14.77 -7.81
N ILE A 730 27.53 15.53 -8.83
CA ILE A 730 27.53 15.12 -10.22
C ILE A 730 28.66 15.87 -10.92
N SER A 731 29.55 15.15 -11.60
CA SER A 731 30.55 15.71 -12.53
C SER A 731 30.46 15.02 -13.88
N GLY A 732 30.94 15.67 -14.94
CA GLY A 732 30.91 15.14 -16.31
C GLY A 732 30.05 15.97 -17.26
N GLY A 733 29.98 15.53 -18.51
CA GLY A 733 29.17 16.15 -19.57
C GLY A 733 28.29 15.13 -20.28
N LEU A 734 27.08 15.53 -20.60
CA LEU A 734 26.16 14.81 -21.46
C LEU A 734 26.10 15.53 -22.81
N TYR A 735 26.13 14.75 -23.89
CA TYR A 735 26.08 15.24 -25.26
C TYR A 735 24.94 14.55 -26.03
N LEU A 736 24.19 15.32 -26.82
CA LEU A 736 23.25 14.83 -27.83
C LEU A 736 23.78 15.22 -29.20
N ASN A 737 24.01 14.25 -30.09
CA ASN A 737 24.65 14.48 -31.40
C ASN A 737 25.90 15.37 -31.28
N ASP A 738 26.76 15.04 -30.30
CA ASP A 738 28.02 15.72 -29.99
C ASP A 738 27.91 17.16 -29.43
N GLU A 739 26.69 17.65 -29.22
CA GLU A 739 26.43 18.92 -28.53
C GLU A 739 26.12 18.73 -27.06
N ARG A 740 26.71 19.57 -26.20
CA ARG A 740 26.50 19.48 -24.75
C ARG A 740 25.09 19.93 -24.36
N VAL A 741 24.35 19.07 -23.68
CA VAL A 741 22.96 19.35 -23.27
C VAL A 741 22.83 19.34 -21.74
N PRO A 742 22.07 20.28 -21.14
CA PRO A 742 21.80 20.24 -19.72
C PRO A 742 20.87 19.07 -19.36
N LEU A 743 21.07 18.50 -18.17
CA LEU A 743 20.27 17.39 -17.63
C LEU A 743 18.75 17.68 -17.60
N THR A 744 18.35 18.96 -17.53
CA THR A 744 16.94 19.37 -17.51
C THR A 744 16.23 19.16 -18.85
N CYS A 745 16.96 19.16 -19.97
CA CYS A 745 16.43 18.92 -21.31
C CYS A 745 16.24 17.44 -21.61
N LEU A 746 17.01 16.56 -20.96
CA LEU A 746 16.94 15.11 -21.16
C LEU A 746 15.55 14.53 -20.90
N SER A 747 14.93 14.89 -19.76
CA SER A 747 13.57 14.45 -19.39
C SER A 747 12.46 14.98 -20.31
N LYS A 748 12.74 15.99 -21.16
CA LYS A 748 11.81 16.44 -22.21
C LYS A 748 11.85 15.55 -23.45
N ILE A 749 12.95 14.83 -23.69
CA ILE A 749 13.20 14.03 -24.89
C ILE A 749 13.06 12.53 -24.60
N THR A 750 13.33 12.10 -23.36
CA THR A 750 13.30 10.69 -22.95
C THR A 750 11.96 10.25 -22.38
N SER A 751 11.57 9.00 -22.63
CA SER A 751 10.55 8.28 -21.84
C SER A 751 11.22 7.20 -20.99
N TYR A 752 10.67 6.93 -19.80
CA TYR A 752 11.26 6.00 -18.86
C TYR A 752 10.27 4.98 -18.34
N VAL A 753 10.64 3.71 -18.44
CA VAL A 753 9.93 2.61 -17.79
C VAL A 753 10.67 2.28 -16.49
N VAL A 754 10.06 2.63 -15.35
CA VAL A 754 10.56 2.34 -14.00
C VAL A 754 10.54 0.83 -13.74
N GLN A 755 11.41 0.32 -12.87
CA GLN A 755 11.45 -1.11 -12.49
C GLN A 755 10.14 -1.62 -11.86
N ASP A 756 9.52 -0.86 -10.95
CA ASP A 756 8.29 -1.25 -10.24
C ASP A 756 7.01 -0.80 -10.97
N ASP A 757 6.09 -1.73 -11.20
CA ASP A 757 4.78 -1.47 -11.85
C ASP A 757 3.66 -1.06 -10.87
N ASN A 758 3.99 -0.74 -9.60
CA ASN A 758 3.04 -0.44 -8.51
C ASN A 758 2.25 0.89 -8.69
N VAL A 759 2.47 1.57 -9.80
CA VAL A 759 1.97 2.90 -10.16
C VAL A 759 0.62 2.83 -10.86
N LEU A 760 0.36 1.69 -11.50
CA LEU A 760 -0.85 1.47 -12.26
C LEU A 760 -2.04 1.44 -11.31
N ILE A 761 -3.08 2.24 -11.62
CA ILE A 761 -4.25 2.38 -10.75
C ILE A 761 -5.00 1.04 -10.66
N PRO A 762 -5.08 0.39 -9.47
CA PRO A 762 -5.57 -0.99 -9.35
C PRO A 762 -7.02 -1.19 -9.82
N THR A 763 -7.86 -0.18 -9.69
CA THR A 763 -9.31 -0.23 -9.98
C THR A 763 -9.64 -0.01 -11.45
N LEU A 764 -8.68 0.45 -12.27
CA LEU A 764 -8.86 0.65 -13.71
C LEU A 764 -8.51 -0.62 -14.49
N THR A 765 -9.15 -0.79 -15.64
CA THR A 765 -8.81 -1.85 -16.59
C THR A 765 -7.61 -1.46 -17.44
N VAL A 766 -6.99 -2.45 -18.10
CA VAL A 766 -5.88 -2.20 -19.04
C VAL A 766 -6.28 -1.22 -20.14
N LEU A 767 -7.44 -1.42 -20.75
CA LEU A 767 -7.97 -0.58 -21.83
C LEU A 767 -8.17 0.86 -21.36
N GLU A 768 -8.82 1.05 -20.20
CA GLU A 768 -9.07 2.39 -19.65
C GLU A 768 -7.77 3.10 -19.28
N THR A 769 -6.81 2.36 -18.71
CA THR A 769 -5.49 2.92 -18.38
C THR A 769 -4.80 3.44 -19.63
N LEU A 770 -4.78 2.65 -20.71
CA LEU A 770 -4.22 3.10 -21.99
C LEU A 770 -5.03 4.23 -22.62
N GLN A 771 -6.36 4.24 -22.50
CA GLN A 771 -7.21 5.32 -23.00
C GLN A 771 -6.96 6.65 -22.31
N PHE A 772 -6.88 6.64 -20.97
CA PHE A 772 -6.56 7.84 -20.22
C PHE A 772 -5.13 8.31 -20.52
N GLN A 773 -4.15 7.41 -20.51
CA GLN A 773 -2.76 7.77 -20.82
C GLN A 773 -2.59 8.27 -22.26
N ALA A 774 -3.32 7.70 -23.23
CA ALA A 774 -3.28 8.16 -24.62
C ALA A 774 -3.85 9.57 -24.75
N ARG A 775 -4.98 9.88 -24.12
CA ARG A 775 -5.57 11.24 -24.13
C ARG A 775 -4.66 12.27 -23.46
N LEU A 776 -3.85 11.86 -22.48
CA LEU A 776 -2.93 12.73 -21.76
C LEU A 776 -1.60 12.96 -22.51
N ARG A 777 -1.13 11.95 -23.25
CA ARG A 777 0.21 11.94 -23.88
C ARG A 777 0.18 12.26 -25.37
N LEU A 778 -0.88 11.87 -26.09
CA LEU A 778 -1.01 12.11 -27.53
C LEU A 778 -1.52 13.52 -27.83
N PRO A 779 -1.07 14.12 -28.93
CA PRO A 779 -1.52 15.44 -29.36
C PRO A 779 -2.97 15.39 -29.85
N ILE A 780 -3.66 16.53 -29.74
CA ILE A 780 -5.12 16.61 -29.92
C ILE A 780 -5.58 16.11 -31.29
N GLU A 781 -4.73 16.28 -32.32
CA GLU A 781 -5.01 15.88 -33.70
C GLU A 781 -5.18 14.36 -33.82
N LYS A 782 -4.48 13.58 -32.97
CA LYS A 782 -4.56 12.11 -32.94
C LYS A 782 -5.69 11.58 -32.04
N HIS A 783 -6.48 12.45 -31.39
CA HIS A 783 -7.51 12.00 -30.43
C HIS A 783 -8.63 11.18 -31.07
N SER A 784 -8.98 11.45 -32.34
CA SER A 784 -9.95 10.64 -33.10
C SER A 784 -9.46 9.21 -33.35
N GLU A 785 -8.14 9.01 -33.41
CA GLU A 785 -7.50 7.73 -33.73
C GLU A 785 -7.10 6.93 -32.50
N ILE A 786 -7.26 7.49 -31.29
CA ILE A 786 -6.90 6.85 -30.01
C ILE A 786 -7.41 5.40 -29.92
N PRO A 787 -8.69 5.08 -30.23
CA PRO A 787 -9.18 3.71 -30.15
C PRO A 787 -8.38 2.74 -31.04
N ARG A 788 -8.02 3.18 -32.25
CA ARG A 788 -7.25 2.39 -33.21
C ARG A 788 -5.79 2.24 -32.77
N ILE A 789 -5.15 3.34 -32.34
CA ILE A 789 -3.77 3.34 -31.80
C ILE A 789 -3.67 2.39 -30.60
N ILE A 790 -4.62 2.46 -29.67
CA ILE A 790 -4.64 1.58 -28.49
C ILE A 790 -4.87 0.13 -28.89
N HIS A 791 -5.78 -0.14 -29.81
CA HIS A 791 -6.02 -1.51 -30.27
C HIS A 791 -4.79 -2.12 -30.93
N GLU A 792 -4.08 -1.35 -31.77
CA GLU A 792 -2.83 -1.77 -32.38
C GLU A 792 -1.73 -1.97 -31.34
N LEU A 793 -1.57 -1.03 -30.40
CA LEU A 793 -0.61 -1.12 -29.30
C LEU A 793 -0.90 -2.33 -28.41
N MET A 794 -2.16 -2.59 -28.06
CA MET A 794 -2.55 -3.74 -27.27
C MET A 794 -2.32 -5.06 -28.01
N ARG A 795 -2.49 -5.09 -29.34
CA ARG A 795 -2.16 -6.26 -30.15
C ARG A 795 -0.65 -6.50 -30.16
N LYS A 796 0.14 -5.47 -30.48
CA LYS A 796 1.62 -5.49 -30.46
C LYS A 796 2.16 -5.96 -29.09
N MET A 797 1.52 -5.53 -28.00
CA MET A 797 1.90 -5.87 -26.63
C MET A 797 1.23 -7.15 -26.08
N GLY A 798 0.40 -7.85 -26.85
CA GLY A 798 -0.28 -9.08 -26.41
C GLY A 798 -1.21 -8.88 -25.21
N LEU A 799 -1.94 -7.77 -25.17
CA LEU A 799 -2.82 -7.34 -24.07
C LEU A 799 -4.33 -7.47 -24.38
N LEU A 800 -4.71 -7.90 -25.59
CA LEU A 800 -6.12 -7.97 -26.02
C LEU A 800 -7.00 -8.85 -25.10
N ASP A 801 -6.48 -10.00 -24.64
CA ASP A 801 -7.18 -10.93 -23.74
C ASP A 801 -7.52 -10.33 -22.37
N VAL A 802 -6.76 -9.32 -21.95
CA VAL A 802 -6.83 -8.69 -20.62
C VAL A 802 -7.28 -7.23 -20.68
N ALA A 803 -7.75 -6.77 -21.85
CA ALA A 803 -8.23 -5.43 -22.10
C ALA A 803 -9.16 -4.89 -21.00
N ASN A 804 -10.17 -5.69 -20.65
CA ASN A 804 -11.23 -5.30 -19.70
C ASN A 804 -11.00 -5.87 -18.29
N VAL A 805 -9.80 -6.35 -17.98
CA VAL A 805 -9.47 -6.89 -16.65
C VAL A 805 -8.85 -5.77 -15.81
N PRO A 806 -9.27 -5.59 -14.54
CA PRO A 806 -8.66 -4.61 -13.65
C PRO A 806 -7.19 -4.96 -13.41
N ILE A 807 -6.35 -3.93 -13.29
CA ILE A 807 -4.92 -4.09 -13.02
C ILE A 807 -4.68 -4.82 -11.69
N GLY A 808 -5.44 -4.48 -10.65
CA GLY A 808 -5.37 -5.06 -9.30
C GLY A 808 -4.10 -4.74 -8.51
N ASP A 809 -4.10 -5.11 -7.22
CA ASP A 809 -3.02 -4.88 -6.26
C ASP A 809 -2.71 -6.16 -5.44
N ALA A 810 -1.98 -6.05 -4.33
CA ALA A 810 -1.63 -7.20 -3.48
C ALA A 810 -2.83 -7.81 -2.72
N ILE A 811 -3.93 -7.05 -2.57
CA ILE A 811 -5.13 -7.46 -1.82
C ILE A 811 -6.23 -7.93 -2.79
N THR A 812 -6.38 -7.23 -3.92
CA THR A 812 -7.34 -7.43 -5.00
C THR A 812 -6.63 -8.02 -6.21
N LYS A 813 -6.97 -9.28 -6.55
CA LYS A 813 -6.34 -9.98 -7.67
C LYS A 813 -6.67 -9.30 -9.01
N GLY A 814 -5.67 -8.93 -9.80
CA GLY A 814 -5.82 -8.38 -11.14
C GLY A 814 -5.05 -9.14 -12.22
N ILE A 815 -4.42 -8.41 -13.14
CA ILE A 815 -3.57 -8.96 -14.21
C ILE A 815 -2.24 -9.49 -13.64
N SER A 816 -1.56 -10.37 -14.38
CA SER A 816 -0.27 -10.94 -13.94
C SER A 816 0.85 -9.88 -13.90
N GLY A 817 1.91 -10.10 -13.13
CA GLY A 817 3.05 -9.16 -13.08
C GLY A 817 3.65 -8.90 -14.47
N GLY A 818 3.80 -9.93 -15.29
CA GLY A 818 4.24 -9.77 -16.67
C GLY A 818 3.28 -8.99 -17.57
N GLU A 819 1.96 -9.14 -17.37
CA GLU A 819 0.96 -8.31 -18.04
C GLU A 819 1.05 -6.84 -17.57
N LYS A 820 1.25 -6.59 -16.26
CA LYS A 820 1.48 -5.23 -15.73
C LYS A 820 2.70 -4.58 -16.37
N ARG A 821 3.79 -5.34 -16.52
CA ARG A 821 5.02 -4.86 -17.15
C ARG A 821 4.80 -4.38 -18.58
N ARG A 822 4.05 -5.16 -19.37
CA ARG A 822 3.68 -4.80 -20.74
C ARG A 822 2.77 -3.58 -20.78
N VAL A 823 1.87 -3.41 -19.82
CA VAL A 823 1.05 -2.19 -19.70
C VAL A 823 1.94 -0.97 -19.41
N SER A 824 2.89 -1.07 -18.47
CA SER A 824 3.83 0.02 -18.16
C SER A 824 4.67 0.44 -19.38
N ILE A 825 5.17 -0.53 -20.15
CA ILE A 825 5.89 -0.26 -21.40
C ILE A 825 4.96 0.41 -22.42
N ALA A 826 3.75 -0.12 -22.61
CA ALA A 826 2.75 0.44 -23.52
C ALA A 826 2.41 1.90 -23.19
N VAL A 827 2.26 2.25 -21.91
CA VAL A 827 2.02 3.62 -21.45
C VAL A 827 3.15 4.57 -21.89
N GLN A 828 4.41 4.14 -21.82
CA GLN A 828 5.54 4.97 -22.23
C GLN A 828 5.71 5.06 -23.75
N LEU A 829 5.31 4.02 -24.50
CA LEU A 829 5.31 4.04 -25.97
C LEU A 829 4.35 5.10 -26.55
N LEU A 830 3.26 5.43 -25.84
CA LEU A 830 2.32 6.49 -26.25
C LEU A 830 2.97 7.89 -26.34
N ASN A 831 4.12 8.13 -25.71
CA ASN A 831 4.81 9.42 -25.79
C ASN A 831 5.52 9.66 -27.14
N ASN A 832 5.72 8.62 -27.94
CA ASN A 832 6.52 8.64 -29.16
C ASN A 832 7.91 9.32 -29.02
N SER A 833 8.60 9.10 -27.89
CA SER A 833 9.93 9.70 -27.66
C SER A 833 11.02 9.06 -28.53
N LYS A 834 11.95 9.88 -29.06
CA LYS A 834 13.12 9.39 -29.81
C LYS A 834 14.13 8.63 -28.96
N VAL A 835 14.17 8.88 -27.65
CA VAL A 835 14.98 8.11 -26.70
C VAL A 835 14.06 7.41 -25.70
N LEU A 836 14.14 6.08 -25.64
CA LEU A 836 13.37 5.26 -24.71
C LEU A 836 14.30 4.56 -23.73
N LEU A 837 14.08 4.78 -22.43
CA LEU A 837 14.87 4.23 -21.35
C LEU A 837 14.05 3.15 -20.62
N LEU A 838 14.53 1.91 -20.52
CA LEU A 838 13.83 0.84 -19.82
C LEU A 838 14.70 0.22 -18.73
N ASP A 839 14.27 0.27 -17.48
CA ASP A 839 15.00 -0.37 -16.38
C ASP A 839 14.51 -1.81 -16.16
N GLU A 840 15.27 -2.80 -16.63
CA GLU A 840 14.95 -4.23 -16.58
C GLU A 840 13.60 -4.61 -17.22
N PRO A 841 13.38 -4.33 -18.52
CA PRO A 841 12.09 -4.60 -19.18
C PRO A 841 11.71 -6.09 -19.23
N THR A 842 12.70 -6.99 -19.15
CA THR A 842 12.53 -8.45 -19.22
C THR A 842 12.38 -9.13 -17.84
N SER A 843 12.49 -8.38 -16.75
CA SER A 843 12.39 -8.93 -15.39
C SER A 843 10.96 -9.41 -15.10
N GLY A 844 10.85 -10.61 -14.51
CA GLY A 844 9.55 -11.23 -14.18
C GLY A 844 8.71 -11.71 -15.37
N LEU A 845 9.27 -11.73 -16.59
CA LEU A 845 8.63 -12.24 -17.80
C LEU A 845 9.12 -13.65 -18.18
N ASP A 846 8.39 -14.36 -19.05
CA ASP A 846 8.80 -15.66 -19.60
C ASP A 846 9.69 -15.43 -20.81
N SER A 847 10.49 -16.44 -21.13
CA SER A 847 11.61 -16.30 -22.06
C SER A 847 11.12 -15.94 -23.46
N PHE A 848 9.94 -16.45 -23.80
CA PHE A 848 9.20 -16.14 -25.01
C PHE A 848 8.62 -14.72 -25.00
N THR A 849 7.89 -14.31 -23.96
CA THR A 849 7.37 -12.94 -23.86
C THR A 849 8.50 -11.90 -23.84
N SER A 850 9.62 -12.16 -23.17
CA SER A 850 10.81 -11.31 -23.19
C SER A 850 11.37 -11.17 -24.61
N ASN A 851 11.46 -12.28 -25.36
CA ASN A 851 11.87 -12.24 -26.77
C ASN A 851 10.93 -11.38 -27.62
N GLN A 852 9.62 -11.47 -27.40
CA GLN A 852 8.64 -10.63 -28.09
C GLN A 852 8.82 -9.15 -27.78
N ILE A 853 9.04 -8.79 -26.51
CA ILE A 853 9.26 -7.38 -26.13
C ILE A 853 10.54 -6.85 -26.75
N ILE A 854 11.66 -7.58 -26.68
CA ILE A 854 12.92 -7.11 -27.28
C ILE A 854 12.82 -7.03 -28.79
N SER A 855 12.16 -7.99 -29.45
CA SER A 855 11.93 -7.93 -30.90
C SER A 855 11.06 -6.73 -31.28
N LEU A 856 10.01 -6.45 -30.50
CA LEU A 856 9.20 -5.25 -30.67
C LEU A 856 10.03 -3.97 -30.47
N LEU A 857 10.92 -3.93 -29.48
CA LEU A 857 11.81 -2.79 -29.27
C LEU A 857 12.81 -2.63 -30.42
N ASP A 858 13.35 -3.73 -30.95
CA ASP A 858 14.23 -3.73 -32.13
C ASP A 858 13.50 -3.24 -33.39
N ASP A 859 12.28 -3.73 -33.63
CA ASP A 859 11.41 -3.26 -34.71
C ASP A 859 11.12 -1.75 -34.58
N LEU A 860 10.80 -1.27 -33.37
CA LEU A 860 10.60 0.15 -33.09
C LEU A 860 11.87 0.98 -33.30
N ALA A 861 13.02 0.45 -32.90
CA ALA A 861 14.30 1.12 -33.09
C ALA A 861 14.63 1.30 -34.58
N LYS A 862 14.40 0.26 -35.40
CA LYS A 862 14.66 0.24 -36.84
C LYS A 862 13.64 1.02 -37.67
N GLN A 863 12.35 0.86 -37.38
CA GLN A 863 11.27 1.49 -38.16
C GLN A 863 11.15 2.99 -37.85
N GLU A 864 11.39 3.40 -36.60
CA GLU A 864 11.14 4.78 -36.14
C GLU A 864 12.44 5.56 -35.82
N ASN A 865 13.61 4.98 -36.11
CA ASN A 865 14.94 5.52 -35.83
C ASN A 865 15.10 5.95 -34.36
N LYS A 866 14.68 5.09 -33.43
CA LYS A 866 14.70 5.35 -31.98
C LYS A 866 15.98 4.84 -31.33
N THR A 867 16.46 5.59 -30.33
CA THR A 867 17.55 5.17 -29.45
C THR A 867 16.96 4.56 -28.20
N ILE A 868 17.02 3.25 -28.10
CA ILE A 868 16.49 2.50 -26.97
C ILE A 868 17.67 2.13 -26.08
N ILE A 869 17.62 2.52 -24.81
CA ILE A 869 18.62 2.15 -23.81
C ILE A 869 17.91 1.36 -22.74
N LEU A 870 18.34 0.13 -22.52
CA LEU A 870 17.72 -0.75 -21.56
C LEU A 870 18.77 -1.39 -20.66
N THR A 871 18.43 -1.60 -19.40
CA THR A 871 19.25 -2.45 -18.51
C THR A 871 18.74 -3.87 -18.64
N ILE A 872 19.65 -4.81 -18.88
CA ILE A 872 19.31 -6.23 -18.85
C ILE A 872 20.25 -6.92 -17.87
N HIS A 873 19.62 -7.69 -16.99
CA HIS A 873 20.34 -8.52 -16.06
C HIS A 873 20.99 -9.72 -16.77
N GLN A 874 20.26 -10.43 -17.62
CA GLN A 874 20.76 -11.55 -18.45
C GLN A 874 20.05 -11.60 -19.81
N PRO A 875 20.74 -11.32 -20.92
CA PRO A 875 20.18 -11.53 -22.24
C PRO A 875 20.45 -12.96 -22.72
N LYS A 876 19.47 -13.55 -23.40
CA LYS A 876 19.68 -14.78 -24.19
C LYS A 876 20.68 -14.53 -25.31
N VAL A 877 21.31 -15.59 -25.83
CA VAL A 877 22.20 -15.52 -27.00
C VAL A 877 21.52 -14.87 -28.21
N GLU A 878 20.29 -15.28 -28.52
CA GLU A 878 19.51 -14.67 -29.61
C GLU A 878 19.28 -13.18 -29.41
N LEU A 879 19.01 -12.76 -28.16
CA LEU A 879 18.78 -11.35 -27.81
C LEU A 879 20.07 -10.56 -27.80
N PHE A 880 21.15 -11.16 -27.32
CA PHE A 880 22.48 -10.56 -27.26
C PHE A 880 22.97 -10.17 -28.66
N ASN A 881 22.68 -11.00 -29.65
CA ASN A 881 22.97 -10.73 -31.06
C ASN A 881 22.08 -9.63 -31.68
N LYS A 882 20.93 -9.30 -31.06
CA LYS A 882 20.05 -8.21 -31.51
C LYS A 882 20.45 -6.84 -30.99
N PHE A 883 21.35 -6.76 -30.01
CA PHE A 883 21.79 -5.45 -29.51
C PHE A 883 22.78 -4.80 -30.47
N ASP A 884 22.59 -3.52 -30.73
CA ASP A 884 23.50 -2.72 -31.56
C ASP A 884 24.76 -2.32 -30.77
N ASN A 885 24.60 -2.05 -29.46
CA ASN A 885 25.69 -1.69 -28.56
C ASN A 885 25.48 -2.29 -27.16
N VAL A 886 26.58 -2.67 -26.49
CA VAL A 886 26.59 -3.20 -25.12
C VAL A 886 27.55 -2.38 -24.26
N LEU A 887 27.00 -1.75 -23.22
CA LEU A 887 27.77 -1.11 -22.15
C LEU A 887 27.87 -2.05 -20.95
N LEU A 888 29.09 -2.48 -20.63
CA LEU A 888 29.38 -3.38 -19.53
C LEU A 888 29.94 -2.60 -18.33
N LEU A 889 29.21 -2.63 -17.23
CA LEU A 889 29.56 -1.95 -15.97
C LEU A 889 29.99 -2.96 -14.91
N GLY A 890 31.07 -2.66 -14.20
CA GLY A 890 31.43 -3.34 -12.96
C GLY A 890 31.94 -2.35 -11.91
N ASP A 891 31.40 -2.48 -10.71
CA ASP A 891 31.70 -1.64 -9.55
C ASP A 891 31.73 -0.12 -9.84
N GLY A 892 30.77 0.35 -10.64
CA GLY A 892 30.63 1.76 -11.03
C GLY A 892 31.58 2.24 -12.13
N ASN A 893 32.40 1.36 -12.70
CA ASN A 893 33.33 1.65 -13.80
C ASN A 893 32.88 0.98 -15.11
N VAL A 894 33.33 1.53 -16.25
CA VAL A 894 33.13 0.93 -17.57
C VAL A 894 34.21 -0.11 -17.82
N ILE A 895 33.79 -1.34 -18.10
CA ILE A 895 34.68 -2.43 -18.52
C ILE A 895 34.76 -2.51 -20.04
N TYR A 896 33.64 -2.23 -20.71
CA TYR A 896 33.52 -2.31 -22.16
C TYR A 896 32.35 -1.45 -22.66
N ASP A 897 32.52 -0.83 -23.82
CA ASP A 897 31.47 -0.13 -24.59
C ASP A 897 31.71 -0.43 -26.08
N GLY A 898 30.78 -1.12 -26.75
CA GLY A 898 30.91 -1.52 -28.15
C GLY A 898 29.96 -2.64 -28.59
N LYS A 899 30.17 -3.15 -29.81
CA LYS A 899 29.30 -4.17 -30.41
C LYS A 899 29.37 -5.51 -29.67
N PRO A 900 28.26 -6.27 -29.57
CA PRO A 900 28.26 -7.57 -28.89
C PRO A 900 29.30 -8.58 -29.42
N LEU A 901 29.50 -8.64 -30.74
CA LEU A 901 30.46 -9.57 -31.36
C LEU A 901 31.91 -9.24 -30.99
N ASP A 902 32.23 -7.95 -30.89
CA ASP A 902 33.56 -7.47 -30.52
C ASP A 902 33.87 -7.74 -29.04
N LEU A 903 32.84 -7.87 -28.19
CA LEU A 903 32.99 -8.26 -26.78
C LEU A 903 33.57 -9.67 -26.65
N ILE A 904 33.13 -10.59 -27.51
CA ILE A 904 33.61 -11.99 -27.53
C ILE A 904 35.11 -12.03 -27.81
N GLU A 905 35.55 -11.31 -28.85
CA GLU A 905 36.98 -11.20 -29.17
C GLU A 905 37.78 -10.48 -28.08
N TYR A 906 37.19 -9.46 -27.45
CA TYR A 906 37.83 -8.70 -26.38
C TYR A 906 38.14 -9.56 -25.16
N PHE A 907 37.18 -10.35 -24.68
CA PHE A 907 37.40 -11.27 -23.55
C PHE A 907 38.37 -12.41 -23.91
N LYS A 908 38.32 -12.92 -25.15
CA LYS A 908 39.28 -13.90 -25.64
C LYS A 908 40.72 -13.38 -25.64
N LYS A 909 40.92 -12.10 -26.03
CA LYS A 909 42.23 -11.41 -25.96
C LYS A 909 42.73 -11.24 -24.52
N LEU A 910 41.81 -11.11 -23.56
CA LEU A 910 42.11 -11.02 -22.13
C LEU A 910 42.39 -12.39 -21.47
N GLY A 911 42.22 -13.49 -22.20
CA GLY A 911 42.46 -14.86 -21.71
C GLY A 911 41.24 -15.57 -21.14
N PHE A 912 40.04 -15.00 -21.28
CA PHE A 912 38.78 -15.61 -20.83
C PHE A 912 38.08 -16.31 -22.00
N GLN A 913 37.71 -17.58 -21.85
CA GLN A 913 36.98 -18.36 -22.86
C GLN A 913 35.76 -19.04 -22.25
N ALA A 914 34.61 -18.92 -22.92
CA ALA A 914 33.39 -19.63 -22.55
C ALA A 914 33.42 -21.08 -23.06
N GLY A 915 32.77 -22.00 -22.35
CA GLY A 915 32.58 -23.39 -22.79
C GLY A 915 31.57 -23.53 -23.93
N ASN A 916 31.58 -24.66 -24.65
CA ASN A 916 30.83 -24.87 -25.90
C ASN A 916 29.29 -24.74 -25.79
N ASN A 917 28.70 -24.81 -24.58
CA ASN A 917 27.25 -24.73 -24.36
C ASN A 917 26.85 -23.62 -23.37
N VAL A 918 27.76 -22.71 -23.01
CA VAL A 918 27.49 -21.64 -22.05
C VAL A 918 27.14 -20.37 -22.80
N ASN A 919 26.05 -19.71 -22.40
CA ASN A 919 25.71 -18.39 -22.91
C ASN A 919 26.84 -17.40 -22.60
N PHE A 920 27.44 -16.81 -23.64
CA PHE A 920 28.58 -15.90 -23.47
C PHE A 920 28.26 -14.68 -22.61
N ALA A 921 27.03 -14.14 -22.70
CA ALA A 921 26.60 -13.01 -21.88
C ALA A 921 26.58 -13.36 -20.37
N ASP A 922 26.19 -14.59 -20.06
CA ASP A 922 26.19 -15.13 -18.70
C ASP A 922 27.62 -15.31 -18.19
N PHE A 923 28.49 -15.91 -19.01
CA PHE A 923 29.91 -16.09 -18.70
C PHE A 923 30.62 -14.77 -18.37
N VAL A 924 30.34 -13.69 -19.12
CA VAL A 924 30.94 -12.36 -18.87
C VAL A 924 30.49 -11.79 -17.53
N LEU A 925 29.20 -11.91 -17.19
CA LEU A 925 28.66 -11.42 -15.93
C LEU A 925 29.20 -12.21 -14.73
N ASP A 926 29.28 -13.54 -14.87
CA ASP A 926 29.81 -14.43 -13.84
C ASP A 926 31.32 -14.14 -13.63
N THR A 927 32.07 -13.92 -14.70
CA THR A 927 33.49 -13.51 -14.62
C THR A 927 33.65 -12.20 -13.84
N ILE A 928 32.80 -11.19 -14.05
CA ILE A 928 32.87 -9.91 -13.33
C ILE A 928 32.40 -10.06 -11.88
N ALA A 929 31.43 -10.94 -11.61
CA ALA A 929 30.92 -11.18 -10.28
C ALA A 929 31.91 -11.97 -9.40
N GLU A 930 32.67 -12.89 -9.99
CA GLU A 930 33.63 -13.78 -9.31
C GLU A 930 35.06 -13.23 -9.25
N THR A 931 35.36 -12.15 -9.95
CA THR A 931 36.74 -11.62 -10.02
C THR A 931 37.18 -10.98 -8.70
N THR A 932 38.43 -11.23 -8.32
CA THR A 932 39.08 -10.54 -7.20
C THR A 932 39.34 -9.07 -7.56
N ASP A 933 39.46 -8.20 -6.56
CA ASP A 933 39.72 -6.77 -6.76
C ASP A 933 40.90 -6.52 -7.73
N ASP A 934 41.98 -7.31 -7.64
CA ASP A 934 43.15 -7.24 -8.53
C ASP A 934 42.86 -7.55 -10.01
N THR A 935 41.91 -8.46 -10.28
CA THR A 935 41.52 -8.81 -11.65
C THR A 935 40.53 -7.80 -12.22
N MET A 936 39.66 -7.26 -11.37
CA MET A 936 38.76 -6.16 -11.72
C MET A 936 39.55 -4.89 -12.09
N GLU A 937 40.59 -4.54 -11.33
CA GLU A 937 41.47 -3.42 -11.66
C GLU A 937 42.21 -3.59 -13.00
N LYS A 938 42.58 -4.83 -13.36
CA LYS A 938 43.18 -5.14 -14.66
C LYS A 938 42.20 -4.93 -15.82
N LEU A 939 40.95 -5.38 -15.66
CA LEU A 939 39.89 -5.19 -16.66
C LEU A 939 39.63 -3.70 -16.89
N ILE A 940 39.43 -2.94 -15.80
CA ILE A 940 39.23 -1.48 -15.85
C ILE A 940 40.45 -0.79 -16.48
N GLY A 941 41.66 -1.12 -16.01
CA GLY A 941 42.90 -0.50 -16.48
C GLY A 941 43.17 -0.76 -17.97
N ASN A 942 42.82 -1.93 -18.49
CA ASN A 942 42.97 -2.25 -19.91
C ASN A 942 41.97 -1.49 -20.79
N TRP A 943 40.74 -1.27 -20.32
CA TRP A 943 39.76 -0.45 -21.04
C TRP A 943 40.20 1.03 -21.07
N ILE A 944 40.64 1.57 -19.94
CA ILE A 944 41.15 2.95 -19.85
C ILE A 944 42.38 3.14 -20.76
N LYS A 945 43.28 2.16 -20.84
CA LYS A 945 44.46 2.19 -21.72
C LYS A 945 44.12 2.12 -23.21
N LYS A 946 43.02 1.44 -23.58
CA LYS A 946 42.56 1.38 -24.97
C LYS A 946 42.11 2.76 -25.47
N GLY A 947 41.65 3.62 -24.55
CA GLY A 947 41.21 4.99 -24.80
C GLY A 947 39.97 5.07 -25.70
N PRO A 948 39.12 6.10 -25.55
CA PRO A 948 38.19 6.43 -26.64
C PRO A 948 39.02 6.84 -27.86
N SER A 949 38.60 6.41 -29.05
CA SER A 949 39.17 6.88 -30.32
C SER A 949 39.22 8.40 -30.30
N GLU A 950 40.42 8.98 -30.38
CA GLU A 950 40.64 10.42 -30.57
C GLU A 950 40.14 10.83 -31.96
N SER A 951 38.84 11.01 -32.08
CA SER A 951 38.22 11.84 -33.11
C SER A 951 37.02 12.48 -32.44
N ASP A 952 37.19 13.66 -31.87
CA ASP A 952 36.45 14.83 -32.34
C ASP A 952 36.96 16.07 -31.62
N VAL A 953 37.48 16.96 -32.47
CA VAL A 953 38.11 18.24 -32.20
C VAL A 953 37.14 19.17 -31.46
N ASP A 954 37.67 19.87 -30.45
CA ASP A 954 37.07 21.10 -29.90
C ASP A 954 36.72 22.03 -31.08
N SER A 955 35.44 22.04 -31.47
CA SER A 955 34.90 23.01 -32.42
C SER A 955 33.92 23.91 -31.69
N ASP A 956 34.02 25.20 -32.00
CA ASP A 956 33.28 26.28 -31.36
C ASP A 956 31.77 25.99 -31.32
N TYR A 957 31.23 26.10 -30.11
CA TYR A 957 29.84 25.79 -29.77
C TYR A 957 28.86 26.66 -30.55
N THR A 958 28.08 26.04 -31.44
CA THR A 958 26.76 26.58 -31.82
C THR A 958 25.72 25.83 -30.99
N THR A 959 24.87 26.54 -30.27
CA THR A 959 23.77 25.92 -29.52
C THR A 959 22.66 25.59 -30.51
N VAL A 960 22.58 24.34 -30.99
CA VAL A 960 21.41 23.92 -31.77
C VAL A 960 20.24 23.72 -30.82
N ASP A 961 19.10 24.31 -31.17
CA ASP A 961 17.90 24.23 -30.35
C ASP A 961 17.17 22.90 -30.60
N PHE A 962 17.34 21.94 -29.69
CA PHE A 962 16.64 20.66 -29.70
C PHE A 962 15.15 20.77 -29.31
N SER A 963 14.55 21.97 -29.32
CA SER A 963 13.14 22.18 -28.97
C SER A 963 12.14 21.38 -29.79
N PHE A 964 12.49 20.98 -31.02
CA PHE A 964 11.64 20.12 -31.86
C PHE A 964 11.53 18.68 -31.32
N LEU A 965 12.50 18.21 -30.52
CA LEU A 965 12.47 16.90 -29.86
C LEU A 965 11.73 16.92 -28.53
N TYR A 966 11.35 18.10 -28.02
CA TYR A 966 10.67 18.21 -26.74
C TYR A 966 9.23 17.73 -26.86
N LYS A 967 8.84 16.85 -25.94
CA LYS A 967 7.43 16.50 -25.72
C LYS A 967 6.63 17.78 -25.53
N LYS A 968 5.61 17.98 -26.36
CA LYS A 968 4.69 19.11 -26.22
C LYS A 968 3.76 18.84 -25.03
N GLU A 969 3.88 19.65 -23.99
CA GLU A 969 2.90 19.66 -22.90
C GLU A 969 1.53 20.08 -23.47
N GLN A 970 0.51 19.28 -23.18
CA GLN A 970 -0.85 19.55 -23.63
C GLN A 970 -1.44 20.74 -22.86
N SER A 971 -2.35 21.47 -23.51
CA SER A 971 -3.01 22.59 -22.86
C SER A 971 -3.85 22.14 -21.65
N PHE A 972 -4.00 23.03 -20.67
CA PHE A 972 -4.74 22.78 -19.42
C PHE A 972 -6.11 22.13 -19.67
N SER A 973 -6.91 22.68 -20.60
CA SER A 973 -8.27 22.21 -20.87
C SER A 973 -8.34 20.78 -21.41
N VAL A 974 -7.31 20.37 -22.16
CA VAL A 974 -7.23 19.03 -22.78
C VAL A 974 -6.90 17.98 -21.74
N VAL A 975 -5.99 18.31 -20.82
CA VAL A 975 -5.56 17.43 -19.73
C VAL A 975 -6.61 17.35 -18.61
N PHE A 976 -7.24 18.48 -18.28
CA PHE A 976 -8.15 18.60 -17.15
C PHE A 976 -9.32 17.60 -17.22
N ARG A 977 -9.93 17.45 -18.41
CA ARG A 977 -11.10 16.58 -18.59
C ARG A 977 -10.78 15.08 -18.44
N PRO A 978 -9.76 14.50 -19.10
CA PRO A 978 -9.37 13.11 -18.90
C PRO A 978 -8.97 12.79 -17.46
N VAL A 979 -8.23 13.67 -16.77
CA VAL A 979 -7.86 13.44 -15.37
C VAL A 979 -9.12 13.44 -14.49
N LEU A 980 -10.08 14.33 -14.75
CA LEU A 980 -11.37 14.38 -14.04
C LEU A 980 -12.21 13.13 -14.29
N GLU A 981 -12.39 12.72 -15.53
CA GLU A 981 -13.12 11.49 -15.90
C GLU A 981 -12.47 10.27 -15.23
N ARG A 982 -11.13 10.19 -15.24
CA ARG A 982 -10.37 9.13 -14.57
C ARG A 982 -10.61 9.12 -13.07
N GLN A 983 -10.48 10.25 -12.40
CA GLN A 983 -10.59 10.32 -10.94
C GLN A 983 -12.02 10.03 -10.47
N ILE A 984 -13.04 10.52 -11.18
CA ILE A 984 -14.44 10.17 -10.93
C ILE A 984 -14.64 8.66 -11.09
N GLN A 985 -14.09 8.05 -12.14
CA GLN A 985 -14.23 6.62 -12.37
C GLN A 985 -13.56 5.78 -11.28
N VAL A 986 -12.36 6.17 -10.84
CA VAL A 986 -11.66 5.53 -9.72
C VAL A 986 -12.49 5.62 -8.45
N LEU A 987 -13.04 6.80 -8.15
CA LEU A 987 -13.89 7.01 -6.99
C LEU A 987 -15.17 6.15 -7.06
N MET A 988 -15.86 6.12 -8.21
CA MET A 988 -17.07 5.33 -8.42
C MET A 988 -16.84 3.81 -8.33
N ARG A 989 -15.62 3.33 -8.64
CA ARG A 989 -15.22 1.93 -8.47
C ARG A 989 -14.72 1.58 -7.07
N ASN A 990 -14.54 2.58 -6.22
CA ASN A 990 -14.19 2.39 -4.81
C ASN A 990 -15.39 2.78 -3.91
N PRO A 991 -16.45 1.95 -3.86
CA PRO A 991 -17.68 2.28 -3.16
C PRO A 991 -17.47 2.48 -1.66
N ASP A 992 -16.44 1.86 -1.07
CA ASP A 992 -16.11 1.99 0.35
C ASP A 992 -15.74 3.44 0.73
N VAL A 993 -15.05 4.15 -0.17
CA VAL A 993 -14.68 5.56 0.03
C VAL A 993 -15.88 6.49 -0.15
N ILE A 994 -16.74 6.25 -1.15
CA ILE A 994 -17.96 7.05 -1.33
C ILE A 994 -18.89 6.86 -0.14
N TYR A 995 -19.09 5.59 0.26
CA TYR A 995 -19.91 5.22 1.40
C TYR A 995 -19.40 5.91 2.67
N SER A 996 -18.09 5.89 2.92
CA SER A 996 -17.53 6.54 4.10
C SER A 996 -17.77 8.05 4.10
N ARG A 997 -17.54 8.73 2.97
CA ARG A 997 -17.71 10.19 2.82
C ARG A 997 -19.15 10.65 3.05
N VAL A 998 -20.13 9.95 2.51
CA VAL A 998 -21.55 10.34 2.61
C VAL A 998 -22.16 9.97 3.96
N VAL A 999 -21.92 8.74 4.43
CA VAL A 999 -22.58 8.22 5.63
C VAL A 999 -22.08 8.89 6.90
N GLN A 1000 -20.81 9.31 6.95
CA GLN A 1000 -20.24 9.93 8.14
C GLN A 1000 -21.02 11.18 8.59
N LEU A 1001 -21.28 12.14 7.69
CA LEU A 1001 -22.04 13.36 8.04
C LEU A 1001 -23.51 13.07 8.34
N LEU A 1002 -24.11 12.09 7.65
CA LEU A 1002 -25.49 11.69 7.90
C LEU A 1002 -25.64 11.14 9.32
N VAL A 1003 -24.75 10.23 9.72
CA VAL A 1003 -24.78 9.67 11.07
C VAL A 1003 -24.51 10.75 12.11
N LEU A 1004 -23.57 11.68 11.85
CA LEU A 1004 -23.33 12.82 12.73
C LEU A 1004 -24.60 13.65 12.96
N GLY A 1005 -25.33 13.99 11.89
CA GLY A 1005 -26.59 14.74 11.98
C GLY A 1005 -27.70 13.99 12.74
N VAL A 1006 -27.81 12.67 12.53
CA VAL A 1006 -28.76 11.81 13.26
C VAL A 1006 -28.41 11.75 14.74
N VAL A 1007 -27.14 11.52 15.09
CA VAL A 1007 -26.69 11.44 16.48
C VAL A 1007 -26.95 12.77 17.18
N HIS A 1008 -26.54 13.91 16.60
CA HIS A 1008 -26.84 15.22 17.20
C HIS A 1008 -28.34 15.45 17.38
N SER A 1009 -29.16 15.01 16.42
CA SER A 1009 -30.62 15.10 16.53
C SER A 1009 -31.16 14.29 17.69
N LEU A 1010 -30.65 13.08 17.92
CA LEU A 1010 -31.08 12.22 19.02
C LEU A 1010 -30.78 12.79 20.41
N TYR A 1011 -29.69 13.54 20.56
CA TYR A 1011 -29.31 14.10 21.85
C TYR A 1011 -29.94 15.47 22.12
N PHE A 1012 -29.97 16.36 21.12
CA PHE A 1012 -30.40 17.75 21.32
C PHE A 1012 -31.88 18.02 21.01
N ALA A 1013 -32.60 17.10 20.35
CA ALA A 1013 -34.00 17.34 20.00
C ALA A 1013 -34.99 16.96 21.12
N PRO A 1014 -36.01 17.79 21.41
CA PRO A 1014 -36.20 19.17 20.97
C PRO A 1014 -35.48 20.18 21.89
N LEU A 1015 -34.92 21.25 21.32
CA LEU A 1015 -34.42 22.40 22.08
C LEU A 1015 -35.59 23.11 22.80
N LYS A 1016 -35.52 23.21 24.13
CA LYS A 1016 -36.48 23.95 24.97
C LYS A 1016 -36.05 25.41 25.15
N ASN A 1017 -36.78 26.24 25.89
CA ASN A 1017 -36.40 27.63 26.22
C ASN A 1017 -36.21 27.87 27.74
N GLY A 1018 -35.85 26.83 28.50
CA GLY A 1018 -35.42 27.01 29.90
C GLY A 1018 -33.97 27.49 30.00
N SER A 1019 -33.50 27.80 31.22
CA SER A 1019 -32.10 28.17 31.52
C SER A 1019 -31.08 27.16 30.96
N ASP A 1020 -31.38 25.86 31.06
CA ASP A 1020 -30.50 24.77 30.57
C ASP A 1020 -30.35 24.79 29.04
N SER A 1021 -31.28 25.44 28.33
CA SER A 1021 -31.24 25.55 26.88
C SER A 1021 -30.07 26.40 26.38
N ILE A 1022 -29.59 27.36 27.18
CA ILE A 1022 -28.45 28.20 26.79
C ILE A 1022 -27.22 27.32 26.58
N LEU A 1023 -26.93 26.44 27.54
CA LEU A 1023 -25.84 25.47 27.45
C LEU A 1023 -26.07 24.45 26.33
N ASN A 1024 -27.29 23.92 26.17
CA ASN A 1024 -27.60 22.99 25.08
C ASN A 1024 -27.40 23.62 23.68
N ARG A 1025 -27.74 24.90 23.49
CA ARG A 1025 -27.53 25.61 22.21
C ARG A 1025 -26.05 25.88 21.94
N LEU A 1026 -25.29 26.33 22.94
CA LEU A 1026 -23.84 26.52 22.83
C LEU A 1026 -23.12 25.19 22.58
N GLY A 1027 -23.54 24.12 23.27
CA GLY A 1027 -23.03 22.78 23.07
C GLY A 1027 -23.31 22.24 21.68
N LEU A 1028 -24.52 22.46 21.15
CA LEU A 1028 -24.85 22.09 19.76
C LEU A 1028 -23.97 22.83 18.75
N ILE A 1029 -23.74 24.13 18.95
CA ILE A 1029 -22.85 24.92 18.08
C ILE A 1029 -21.43 24.38 18.13
N GLN A 1030 -20.94 23.99 19.31
CA GLN A 1030 -19.63 23.37 19.47
C GLN A 1030 -19.55 22.01 18.77
N GLU A 1031 -20.55 21.15 18.92
CA GLU A 1031 -20.60 19.83 18.30
C GLU A 1031 -20.67 19.90 16.76
N VAL A 1032 -21.30 20.94 16.20
CA VAL A 1032 -21.30 21.18 14.74
C VAL A 1032 -19.88 21.41 14.20
N LEU A 1033 -18.94 21.90 15.01
CA LEU A 1033 -17.55 22.11 14.58
C LEU A 1033 -16.84 20.80 14.22
N ASN A 1034 -17.33 19.65 14.71
CA ASN A 1034 -16.80 18.32 14.35
C ASN A 1034 -16.95 18.00 12.85
N VAL A 1035 -17.73 18.79 12.09
CA VAL A 1035 -17.76 18.70 10.61
C VAL A 1035 -16.38 19.01 10.00
N TYR A 1036 -15.61 19.93 10.58
CA TYR A 1036 -14.24 20.21 10.15
C TYR A 1036 -13.35 18.96 10.25
N PHE A 1037 -13.60 18.15 11.27
CA PHE A 1037 -12.92 16.89 11.48
C PHE A 1037 -13.35 15.80 10.49
N ALA A 1038 -14.60 15.80 10.04
CA ALA A 1038 -15.06 14.87 9.00
C ALA A 1038 -14.36 15.08 7.64
N GLY A 1039 -14.09 16.32 7.26
CA GLY A 1039 -13.38 16.63 6.00
C GLY A 1039 -11.98 16.03 5.98
N LEU A 1040 -11.35 15.96 7.16
CA LEU A 1040 -10.06 15.36 7.28
C LEU A 1040 -10.00 13.88 6.88
N PHE A 1041 -10.97 13.11 7.36
CA PHE A 1041 -11.03 11.67 7.12
C PHE A 1041 -11.33 11.34 5.67
N ASN A 1042 -12.10 12.21 5.02
CA ASN A 1042 -12.32 12.15 3.59
C ASN A 1042 -10.98 12.28 2.83
N ASN A 1043 -10.10 13.19 3.25
CA ASN A 1043 -8.77 13.35 2.65
C ASN A 1043 -7.88 12.12 2.90
N MET A 1044 -7.74 11.69 4.16
CA MET A 1044 -6.86 10.57 4.53
C MET A 1044 -7.18 9.26 3.80
N SER A 1045 -8.45 9.04 3.49
CA SER A 1045 -8.91 7.81 2.86
C SER A 1045 -8.60 7.72 1.35
N PHE A 1046 -8.40 8.86 0.67
CA PHE A 1046 -8.35 8.90 -0.80
C PHE A 1046 -7.11 9.63 -1.35
N TYR A 1047 -6.73 10.76 -0.77
CA TYR A 1047 -5.66 11.62 -1.27
C TYR A 1047 -4.28 10.95 -1.38
N PRO A 1048 -3.80 10.13 -0.41
CA PRO A 1048 -2.47 9.55 -0.49
C PRO A 1048 -2.23 8.70 -1.75
N GLY A 1049 -3.21 7.88 -2.16
CA GLY A 1049 -3.08 7.04 -3.36
C GLY A 1049 -3.07 7.84 -4.66
N GLU A 1050 -3.92 8.86 -4.76
CA GLU A 1050 -3.96 9.78 -5.91
C GLU A 1050 -2.68 10.62 -6.01
N LYS A 1051 -2.15 11.08 -4.87
CA LYS A 1051 -0.89 11.83 -4.77
C LYS A 1051 0.29 11.00 -5.28
N ASP A 1052 0.38 9.72 -4.91
CA ASP A 1052 1.49 8.86 -5.33
C ASP A 1052 1.47 8.60 -6.84
N THR A 1053 0.29 8.43 -7.43
CA THR A 1053 0.12 8.34 -8.89
C THR A 1053 0.52 9.65 -9.58
N PHE A 1054 0.03 10.79 -9.05
CA PHE A 1054 0.36 12.11 -9.57
C PHE A 1054 1.86 12.39 -9.58
N TYR A 1055 2.59 12.01 -8.52
CA TYR A 1055 4.03 12.26 -8.46
C TYR A 1055 4.79 11.61 -9.61
N GLN A 1056 4.36 10.45 -10.07
CA GLN A 1056 5.00 9.78 -11.20
C GLN A 1056 4.65 10.43 -12.53
N GLU A 1057 3.38 10.78 -12.72
CA GLU A 1057 2.92 11.50 -13.90
C GLU A 1057 3.56 12.90 -14.02
N TYR A 1058 3.88 13.52 -12.88
CA TYR A 1058 4.65 14.76 -12.84
C TYR A 1058 6.13 14.53 -13.20
N GLU A 1059 6.74 13.45 -12.72
CA GLU A 1059 8.12 13.07 -13.11
C GLU A 1059 8.21 12.77 -14.62
N ASP A 1060 7.14 12.26 -15.22
CA ASP A 1060 6.96 12.07 -16.67
C ASP A 1060 6.59 13.36 -17.44
N ARG A 1061 6.41 14.49 -16.73
CA ARG A 1061 6.01 15.80 -17.29
C ARG A 1061 4.68 15.80 -18.04
N ILE A 1062 3.70 15.03 -17.55
CA ILE A 1062 2.37 14.96 -18.19
C ILE A 1062 1.52 16.18 -17.83
N TYR A 1063 1.42 16.51 -16.54
CA TYR A 1063 0.59 17.64 -16.08
C TYR A 1063 1.08 18.28 -14.79
N SER A 1064 0.65 19.52 -14.57
CA SER A 1064 1.09 20.37 -13.45
C SER A 1064 0.32 20.11 -12.15
N PRO A 1065 0.88 20.46 -10.97
CA PRO A 1065 0.17 20.34 -9.69
C PRO A 1065 -1.13 21.16 -9.63
N GLY A 1066 -1.24 22.24 -10.42
CA GLY A 1066 -2.47 23.02 -10.55
C GLY A 1066 -3.63 22.24 -11.17
N VAL A 1067 -3.37 21.42 -12.21
CA VAL A 1067 -4.39 20.54 -12.82
C VAL A 1067 -4.83 19.51 -11.78
N PHE A 1068 -3.88 18.84 -11.13
CA PHE A 1068 -4.16 17.85 -10.10
C PHE A 1068 -5.09 18.42 -9.02
N MET A 1069 -4.73 19.57 -8.45
CA MET A 1069 -5.48 20.18 -7.36
C MET A 1069 -6.87 20.63 -7.78
N GLY A 1070 -7.02 21.19 -8.99
CA GLY A 1070 -8.31 21.61 -9.52
C GLY A 1070 -9.25 20.43 -9.79
N VAL A 1071 -8.73 19.33 -10.34
CA VAL A 1071 -9.51 18.11 -10.58
C VAL A 1071 -9.89 17.44 -9.26
N TYR A 1072 -8.96 17.38 -8.32
CA TYR A 1072 -9.20 16.83 -6.99
C TYR A 1072 -10.33 17.62 -6.29
N LEU A 1073 -10.27 18.96 -6.29
CA LEU A 1073 -11.34 19.82 -5.75
C LEU A 1073 -12.71 19.58 -6.41
N LEU A 1074 -12.78 19.53 -7.75
CA LEU A 1074 -14.05 19.29 -8.46
C LEU A 1074 -14.63 17.90 -8.18
N THR A 1075 -13.77 16.92 -7.93
CA THR A 1075 -14.21 15.57 -7.58
C THR A 1075 -14.77 15.51 -6.16
N GLU A 1076 -14.25 16.33 -5.24
CA GLU A 1076 -14.69 16.37 -3.83
C GLU A 1076 -16.04 17.07 -3.64
N VAL A 1077 -16.21 18.27 -4.21
CA VAL A 1077 -17.33 19.19 -3.92
C VAL A 1077 -18.74 18.54 -4.03
N PRO A 1078 -19.07 17.72 -5.05
CA PRO A 1078 -20.40 17.10 -5.13
C PRO A 1078 -20.72 16.18 -3.94
N PHE A 1079 -19.70 15.48 -3.43
CA PHE A 1079 -19.80 14.58 -2.28
C PHE A 1079 -19.74 15.33 -0.94
N GLU A 1080 -19.36 16.61 -0.94
CA GLU A 1080 -19.45 17.50 0.22
C GLU A 1080 -20.84 18.17 0.31
N ILE A 1081 -21.41 18.62 -0.82
CA ILE A 1081 -22.67 19.37 -0.87
C ILE A 1081 -23.86 18.53 -0.38
N ILE A 1082 -24.02 17.31 -0.89
CA ILE A 1082 -25.21 16.50 -0.57
C ILE A 1082 -25.27 16.14 0.93
N PRO A 1083 -24.21 15.62 1.56
CA PRO A 1083 -24.25 15.26 2.97
C PRO A 1083 -24.37 16.48 3.89
N THR A 1084 -23.72 17.61 3.57
CA THR A 1084 -23.82 18.84 4.37
C THR A 1084 -25.22 19.46 4.30
N PHE A 1085 -25.89 19.37 3.15
CA PHE A 1085 -27.28 19.80 3.02
C PHE A 1085 -28.21 18.98 3.91
N ILE A 1086 -28.07 17.64 3.87
CA ILE A 1086 -28.87 16.75 4.71
C ILE A 1086 -28.53 16.93 6.20
N PHE A 1087 -27.25 17.09 6.54
CA PHE A 1087 -26.82 17.43 7.90
C PHE A 1087 -27.50 18.71 8.40
N SER A 1088 -27.59 19.75 7.58
CA SER A 1088 -28.25 21.02 7.94
C SER A 1088 -29.76 20.86 8.18
N ILE A 1089 -30.43 19.95 7.46
CA ILE A 1089 -31.83 19.58 7.71
C ILE A 1089 -31.99 19.04 9.14
N PHE A 1090 -31.14 18.10 9.53
CA PHE A 1090 -31.15 17.53 10.88
C PHE A 1090 -30.91 18.61 11.95
N ILE A 1091 -29.85 19.39 11.80
CA ILE A 1091 -29.47 20.36 12.83
C ILE A 1091 -30.47 21.50 12.98
N VAL A 1092 -31.02 22.04 11.89
CA VAL A 1092 -31.92 23.21 11.97
C VAL A 1092 -33.38 22.79 12.18
N LEU A 1093 -33.89 21.86 11.38
CA LEU A 1093 -35.32 21.54 11.38
C LEU A 1093 -35.73 20.54 12.47
N VAL A 1094 -34.91 19.50 12.68
CA VAL A 1094 -35.22 18.42 13.64
C VAL A 1094 -34.92 18.86 15.08
N ILE A 1095 -33.74 19.41 15.34
CA ILE A 1095 -33.35 19.83 16.70
C ILE A 1095 -34.16 21.05 17.19
N GLY A 1096 -34.53 21.95 16.27
CA GLY A 1096 -35.38 23.10 16.58
C GLY A 1096 -34.62 24.41 16.82
N LEU A 1097 -33.50 24.63 16.12
CA LEU A 1097 -32.95 25.98 15.98
C LEU A 1097 -33.95 26.89 15.24
N PRO A 1098 -33.80 28.23 15.28
CA PRO A 1098 -34.73 29.14 14.63
C PRO A 1098 -35.00 28.74 13.17
N ARG A 1099 -36.23 28.34 12.86
CA ARG A 1099 -36.67 27.78 11.56
C ARG A 1099 -36.82 28.86 10.49
N THR A 1100 -35.75 29.63 10.28
CA THR A 1100 -35.66 30.67 9.27
C THR A 1100 -34.78 30.18 8.12
N ALA A 1101 -35.08 30.61 6.89
CA ALA A 1101 -34.23 30.32 5.74
C ALA A 1101 -32.78 30.81 5.98
N ARG A 1102 -32.63 31.95 6.68
CA ARG A 1102 -31.32 32.51 7.05
C ARG A 1102 -30.51 31.56 7.91
N MET A 1103 -31.09 30.96 8.95
CA MET A 1103 -30.38 30.00 9.80
C MET A 1103 -29.99 28.73 9.03
N PHE A 1104 -30.91 28.19 8.22
CA PHE A 1104 -30.66 26.99 7.42
C PHE A 1104 -29.51 27.16 6.44
N PHE A 1105 -29.54 28.19 5.60
CA PHE A 1105 -28.47 28.41 4.63
C PHE A 1105 -27.15 28.83 5.27
N THR A 1106 -27.18 29.50 6.43
CA THR A 1106 -25.96 29.78 7.20
C THR A 1106 -25.35 28.49 7.75
N MET A 1107 -26.15 27.59 8.31
CA MET A 1107 -25.68 26.28 8.79
C MET A 1107 -25.04 25.49 7.64
N PHE A 1108 -25.75 25.37 6.51
CA PHE A 1108 -25.25 24.70 5.33
C PHE A 1108 -23.93 25.30 4.83
N TYR A 1109 -23.87 26.61 4.70
CA TYR A 1109 -22.69 27.33 4.22
C TYR A 1109 -21.49 27.15 5.16
N MET A 1110 -21.69 27.33 6.48
CA MET A 1110 -20.63 27.20 7.48
C MET A 1110 -20.12 25.76 7.58
N SER A 1111 -21.01 24.77 7.52
CA SER A 1111 -20.63 23.36 7.53
C SER A 1111 -19.87 22.97 6.27
N LEU A 1112 -20.31 23.41 5.09
CA LEU A 1112 -19.65 23.13 3.81
C LEU A 1112 -18.23 23.71 3.76
N LEU A 1113 -18.06 24.98 4.12
CA LEU A 1113 -16.74 25.62 4.10
C LEU A 1113 -15.81 25.05 5.17
N SER A 1114 -16.35 24.70 6.35
CA SER A 1114 -15.57 24.06 7.40
C SER A 1114 -15.10 22.67 6.97
N LEU A 1115 -15.96 21.87 6.32
CA LEU A 1115 -15.58 20.57 5.76
C LEU A 1115 -14.41 20.72 4.76
N ASN A 1116 -14.53 21.67 3.84
CA ASN A 1116 -13.52 21.93 2.81
C ASN A 1116 -12.18 22.43 3.38
N CYS A 1117 -12.22 23.25 4.44
CA CYS A 1117 -11.02 23.65 5.17
C CYS A 1117 -10.35 22.42 5.82
N GLY A 1118 -11.12 21.51 6.41
CA GLY A 1118 -10.62 20.26 6.99
C GLY A 1118 -9.88 19.38 5.97
N GLU A 1119 -10.48 19.20 4.79
CA GLU A 1119 -9.82 18.52 3.67
C GLU A 1119 -8.51 19.21 3.26
N SER A 1120 -8.51 20.54 3.17
CA SER A 1120 -7.34 21.34 2.78
C SER A 1120 -6.17 21.16 3.76
N VAL A 1121 -6.44 21.11 5.07
CA VAL A 1121 -5.39 20.82 6.08
C VAL A 1121 -4.84 19.41 5.92
N GLY A 1122 -5.70 18.43 5.60
CA GLY A 1122 -5.28 17.08 5.24
C GLY A 1122 -4.29 17.07 4.06
N ILE A 1123 -4.61 17.79 2.99
CA ILE A 1123 -3.76 17.92 1.80
C ILE A 1123 -2.39 18.50 2.15
N ILE A 1124 -2.35 19.57 2.97
CA ILE A 1124 -1.09 20.23 3.38
C ILE A 1124 -0.15 19.22 4.05
N PHE A 1125 -0.61 18.52 5.09
CA PHE A 1125 0.26 17.64 5.87
C PHE A 1125 0.60 16.33 5.16
N ASN A 1126 -0.35 15.74 4.42
CA ASN A 1126 -0.09 14.55 3.61
C ASN A 1126 0.84 14.83 2.41
N SER A 1127 1.03 16.10 2.03
CA SER A 1127 1.99 16.49 0.99
C SER A 1127 3.38 16.79 1.55
N ILE A 1128 3.46 17.39 2.75
CA ILE A 1128 4.74 17.69 3.43
C ILE A 1128 5.44 16.39 3.83
N PHE A 1129 4.72 15.49 4.49
CA PHE A 1129 5.27 14.29 5.08
C PHE A 1129 5.01 13.06 4.22
N ASP A 1130 6.08 12.29 4.00
CA ASP A 1130 6.00 11.03 3.26
C ASP A 1130 5.59 9.85 4.17
N HIS A 1131 5.77 10.00 5.49
CA HIS A 1131 5.30 9.03 6.49
C HIS A 1131 3.91 9.43 7.00
N ILE A 1132 2.93 8.57 6.76
CA ILE A 1132 1.52 8.82 7.10
C ILE A 1132 1.36 9.12 8.60
N GLY A 1133 2.03 8.37 9.48
CA GLY A 1133 2.01 8.62 10.92
C GLY A 1133 2.50 10.02 11.35
N ILE A 1134 3.46 10.63 10.63
CA ILE A 1134 3.90 12.01 10.92
C ILE A 1134 2.80 12.99 10.54
N ALA A 1135 2.20 12.81 9.36
CA ALA A 1135 1.10 13.65 8.90
C ALA A 1135 -0.07 13.61 9.90
N MET A 1136 -0.47 12.42 10.33
CA MET A 1136 -1.54 12.21 11.32
C MET A 1136 -1.31 12.96 12.64
N ASN A 1137 -0.07 13.00 13.13
CA ASN A 1137 0.31 13.68 14.37
C ASN A 1137 -0.03 15.17 14.31
N PHE A 1138 0.62 15.88 13.37
CA PHE A 1138 0.46 17.33 13.23
C PHE A 1138 -0.99 17.71 12.99
N LEU A 1139 -1.66 16.87 12.23
CA LEU A 1139 -3.01 17.10 11.78
C LEU A 1139 -4.02 16.95 12.90
N SER A 1140 -3.90 15.92 13.73
CA SER A 1140 -4.71 15.77 14.95
C SER A 1140 -4.50 16.96 15.89
N ASN A 1141 -3.25 17.42 16.06
CA ASN A 1141 -2.94 18.53 16.94
C ASN A 1141 -3.56 19.85 16.48
N VAL A 1142 -3.39 20.19 15.20
CA VAL A 1142 -3.92 21.43 14.62
C VAL A 1142 -5.44 21.49 14.77
N ILE A 1143 -6.12 20.36 14.60
CA ILE A 1143 -7.59 20.33 14.62
C ILE A 1143 -8.15 20.38 16.03
N VAL A 1144 -7.62 19.56 16.94
CA VAL A 1144 -8.03 19.56 18.35
C VAL A 1144 -7.89 20.98 18.93
N VAL A 1145 -6.76 21.63 18.65
CA VAL A 1145 -6.52 23.02 19.04
C VAL A 1145 -7.53 23.97 18.38
N ALA A 1146 -7.80 23.81 17.07
CA ALA A 1146 -8.77 24.65 16.37
C ALA A 1146 -10.19 24.53 16.94
N ILE A 1147 -10.65 23.31 17.26
CA ILE A 1147 -11.99 23.04 17.81
C ILE A 1147 -12.14 23.71 19.18
N PHE A 1148 -11.14 23.58 20.05
CA PHE A 1148 -11.15 24.21 21.37
C PHE A 1148 -11.05 25.73 21.32
N MET A 1149 -10.36 26.25 20.31
CA MET A 1149 -10.27 27.68 20.10
C MET A 1149 -11.55 28.30 19.52
N GLY A 1150 -12.56 27.51 19.13
CA GLY A 1150 -13.82 28.00 18.55
C GLY A 1150 -14.56 29.06 19.37
N GLY A 1151 -14.29 29.17 20.68
CA GLY A 1151 -14.69 30.31 21.51
C GLY A 1151 -15.84 30.05 22.50
N THR A 1152 -16.40 28.84 22.52
CA THR A 1152 -17.45 28.43 23.47
C THR A 1152 -16.87 27.82 24.76
N MET A 1153 -15.75 27.10 24.66
CA MET A 1153 -15.13 26.34 25.76
C MET A 1153 -14.09 27.12 26.57
N SER A 1154 -13.38 28.06 25.94
CA SER A 1154 -12.36 28.90 26.58
C SER A 1154 -12.70 30.37 26.36
N LEU A 1155 -13.32 30.99 27.37
CA LEU A 1155 -13.71 32.41 27.35
C LEU A 1155 -12.50 33.33 27.58
N HIS A 1156 -11.54 32.91 28.41
CA HIS A 1156 -10.34 33.67 28.77
C HIS A 1156 -9.09 33.11 28.10
N MET A 1157 -8.98 33.29 26.78
CA MET A 1157 -7.83 32.81 26.02
C MET A 1157 -6.65 33.81 26.04
N PRO A 1158 -5.40 33.33 26.21
CA PRO A 1158 -4.19 34.15 26.08
C PRO A 1158 -4.07 34.86 24.73
N ILE A 1159 -3.34 35.98 24.69
CA ILE A 1159 -3.25 36.89 23.53
C ILE A 1159 -2.78 36.17 22.26
N LEU A 1160 -1.78 35.30 22.37
CA LEU A 1160 -1.21 34.57 21.23
C LEU A 1160 -2.24 33.65 20.56
N PHE A 1161 -2.96 32.84 21.34
CA PHE A 1161 -4.00 31.97 20.79
C PHE A 1161 -5.18 32.78 20.26
N ARG A 1162 -5.50 33.93 20.87
CA ARG A 1162 -6.53 34.83 20.34
C ARG A 1162 -6.20 35.32 18.93
N ALA A 1163 -4.92 35.57 18.63
CA ALA A 1163 -4.46 35.94 17.29
C ALA A 1163 -4.61 34.76 16.29
N PHE A 1164 -4.13 33.57 16.65
CA PHE A 1164 -4.28 32.35 15.82
C PHE A 1164 -5.75 32.00 15.55
N ASN A 1165 -6.65 32.31 16.49
CA ASN A 1165 -8.07 32.03 16.34
C ASN A 1165 -8.72 32.81 15.18
N TYR A 1166 -8.18 33.96 14.78
CA TYR A 1166 -8.68 34.70 13.61
C TYR A 1166 -8.43 33.98 12.28
N ILE A 1167 -7.41 33.12 12.23
CA ILE A 1167 -7.07 32.30 11.06
C ILE A 1167 -7.95 31.04 11.02
N SER A 1168 -8.47 30.61 12.18
CA SER A 1168 -9.33 29.43 12.28
C SER A 1168 -10.71 29.68 11.66
N PRO A 1169 -11.18 28.82 10.72
CA PRO A 1169 -12.54 28.93 10.18
C PRO A 1169 -13.61 28.70 11.26
N LEU A 1170 -13.27 27.95 12.32
CA LEU A 1170 -14.21 27.54 13.37
C LEU A 1170 -14.68 28.72 14.21
N LYS A 1171 -13.82 29.71 14.44
CA LYS A 1171 -14.21 30.95 15.13
C LYS A 1171 -15.38 31.64 14.43
N TRP A 1172 -15.25 31.84 13.12
CA TRP A 1172 -16.25 32.54 12.31
C TRP A 1172 -17.54 31.74 12.19
N ALA A 1173 -17.43 30.41 12.12
CA ALA A 1173 -18.59 29.52 12.20
C ALA A 1173 -19.33 29.68 13.54
N VAL A 1174 -18.63 29.66 14.68
CA VAL A 1174 -19.24 29.86 16.01
C VAL A 1174 -19.92 31.22 16.11
N LEU A 1175 -19.25 32.30 15.71
CA LEU A 1175 -19.81 33.66 15.81
C LEU A 1175 -21.10 33.82 15.00
N ALA A 1176 -21.13 33.34 13.75
CA ALA A 1176 -22.31 33.43 12.91
C ALA A 1176 -23.47 32.55 13.41
N LEU A 1177 -23.16 31.31 13.82
CA LEU A 1177 -24.17 30.36 14.31
C LEU A 1177 -24.72 30.75 15.68
N ALA A 1178 -23.88 31.24 16.59
CA ALA A 1178 -24.30 31.74 17.89
C ALA A 1178 -25.18 32.98 17.74
N LYS A 1179 -24.78 33.95 16.91
CA LYS A 1179 -25.60 35.13 16.66
C LYS A 1179 -27.02 34.75 16.22
N LEU A 1180 -27.16 33.96 15.15
CA LEU A 1180 -28.48 33.57 14.65
C LEU A 1180 -29.22 32.58 15.57
N GLY A 1181 -28.51 31.77 16.34
CA GLY A 1181 -29.09 30.81 17.28
C GLY A 1181 -29.71 31.46 18.53
N PHE A 1182 -29.23 32.65 18.91
CA PHE A 1182 -29.65 33.37 20.11
C PHE A 1182 -30.40 34.68 19.84
N GLU A 1183 -30.28 35.27 18.64
CA GLU A 1183 -31.00 36.48 18.26
C GLU A 1183 -32.53 36.30 18.42
N GLY A 1184 -33.16 37.24 19.14
CA GLY A 1184 -34.61 37.22 19.40
C GLY A 1184 -35.12 36.09 20.31
N GLN A 1185 -34.25 35.36 21.02
CA GLN A 1185 -34.67 34.31 21.95
C GLN A 1185 -34.85 34.83 23.38
N VAL A 1186 -35.88 34.33 24.08
CA VAL A 1186 -36.19 34.64 25.49
C VAL A 1186 -36.18 33.33 26.29
N PHE A 1187 -35.51 33.34 27.44
CA PHE A 1187 -35.33 32.15 28.30
C PHE A 1187 -36.14 32.25 29.60
N GLN A 1188 -36.76 31.14 30.00
CA GLN A 1188 -37.55 31.02 31.23
C GLN A 1188 -36.67 30.64 32.43
N CYS A 1189 -36.89 31.33 33.56
CA CYS A 1189 -36.17 31.12 34.82
C CYS A 1189 -36.58 29.83 35.53
N VAL A 1190 -35.65 29.24 36.30
CA VAL A 1190 -35.91 28.10 37.17
C VAL A 1190 -36.78 28.56 38.36
N ASN A 1191 -37.82 27.80 38.69
CA ASN A 1191 -38.70 28.02 39.85
C ASN A 1191 -39.49 29.34 39.91
N GLY A 1192 -39.80 29.96 38.76
CA GLY A 1192 -40.70 31.13 38.74
C GLY A 1192 -40.17 32.37 39.45
N SER A 1193 -38.85 32.44 39.70
CA SER A 1193 -38.20 33.68 40.12
C SER A 1193 -38.33 34.73 39.00
N THR A 1194 -38.62 35.97 39.38
CA THR A 1194 -38.83 37.09 38.45
C THR A 1194 -37.54 37.67 37.88
N THR A 1195 -36.38 37.26 38.42
CA THR A 1195 -35.06 37.79 38.04
C THR A 1195 -34.08 36.65 37.72
N CYS A 1196 -33.72 36.52 36.44
CA CYS A 1196 -32.56 35.74 35.99
C CYS A 1196 -31.42 36.70 35.59
N GLU A 1197 -30.17 36.31 35.84
CA GLU A 1197 -29.01 37.02 35.28
C GLU A 1197 -28.99 37.01 33.74
N LEU A 1198 -29.49 35.93 33.11
CA LEU A 1198 -29.57 35.74 31.66
C LEU A 1198 -31.01 35.44 31.22
N SER A 1199 -31.75 36.47 30.82
CA SER A 1199 -33.15 36.33 30.38
C SER A 1199 -33.34 36.43 28.85
N THR A 1200 -32.41 37.08 28.17
CA THR A 1200 -32.47 37.31 26.71
C THR A 1200 -31.22 36.79 26.00
N GLY A 1201 -31.37 36.37 24.74
CA GLY A 1201 -30.24 35.92 23.93
C GLY A 1201 -29.18 37.00 23.69
N GLU A 1202 -29.55 38.29 23.68
CA GLU A 1202 -28.59 39.39 23.56
C GLU A 1202 -27.67 39.52 24.77
N GLN A 1203 -28.21 39.27 25.98
CA GLN A 1203 -27.43 39.23 27.22
C GLN A 1203 -26.43 38.07 27.18
N VAL A 1204 -26.86 36.89 26.70
CA VAL A 1204 -26.00 35.71 26.49
C VAL A 1204 -24.85 36.06 25.53
N LEU A 1205 -25.15 36.66 24.37
CA LEU A 1205 -24.12 37.02 23.39
C LEU A 1205 -23.10 38.03 23.95
N SER A 1206 -23.51 39.00 24.78
CA SER A 1206 -22.56 39.90 25.44
C SER A 1206 -21.72 39.22 26.51
N GLN A 1207 -22.32 38.37 27.35
CA GLN A 1207 -21.60 37.72 28.45
C GLN A 1207 -20.58 36.71 27.95
N TYR A 1208 -20.89 35.99 26.88
CA TYR A 1208 -19.99 35.01 26.27
C TYR A 1208 -19.02 35.64 25.25
N GLY A 1209 -19.09 36.95 25.00
CA GLY A 1209 -18.20 37.62 24.03
C GLY A 1209 -18.44 37.22 22.57
N LEU A 1210 -19.67 36.82 22.22
CA LEU A 1210 -20.06 36.28 20.91
C LEU A 1210 -20.81 37.31 20.03
N LYS A 1211 -20.78 38.60 20.38
CA LYS A 1211 -21.36 39.66 19.54
C LYS A 1211 -20.47 39.92 18.32
N SER A 1212 -21.01 39.70 17.12
CA SER A 1212 -20.31 39.90 15.85
C SER A 1212 -21.21 40.46 14.75
N ASN A 1213 -20.59 40.88 13.64
CA ASN A 1213 -21.28 41.31 12.44
C ASN A 1213 -21.46 40.12 11.48
N TYR A 1214 -22.71 39.79 11.15
CA TYR A 1214 -23.02 38.58 10.38
C TYR A 1214 -22.37 38.59 8.97
N SER A 1215 -22.40 39.74 8.29
CA SER A 1215 -21.81 39.89 6.96
C SER A 1215 -20.29 39.72 6.96
N THR A 1216 -19.60 40.20 8.01
CA THR A 1216 -18.16 40.04 8.13
C THR A 1216 -17.80 38.58 8.40
N ASP A 1217 -18.59 37.88 9.22
CA ASP A 1217 -18.33 36.48 9.55
C ASP A 1217 -18.48 35.58 8.32
N MET A 1218 -19.52 35.80 7.51
CA MET A 1218 -19.75 35.07 6.25
C MET A 1218 -18.65 35.35 5.21
N GLY A 1219 -18.20 36.59 5.09
CA GLY A 1219 -17.10 36.95 4.18
C GLY A 1219 -15.74 36.40 4.64
N ALA A 1220 -15.49 36.42 5.95
CA ALA A 1220 -14.22 35.97 6.54
C ALA A 1220 -14.00 34.47 6.34
N ILE A 1221 -15.01 33.64 6.61
CA ILE A 1221 -14.87 32.18 6.41
C ILE A 1221 -14.60 31.85 4.93
N ALA A 1222 -15.27 32.52 3.99
CA ALA A 1222 -15.06 32.33 2.55
C ALA A 1222 -13.62 32.64 2.15
N ALA A 1223 -13.09 33.78 2.62
CA ALA A 1223 -11.73 34.20 2.36
C ALA A 1223 -10.72 33.19 2.96
N ILE A 1224 -10.96 32.71 4.18
CA ILE A 1224 -10.11 31.72 4.84
C ILE A 1224 -10.10 30.39 4.08
N THR A 1225 -11.26 29.90 3.61
CA THR A 1225 -11.32 28.66 2.82
C THR A 1225 -10.48 28.76 1.54
N ILE A 1226 -10.55 29.89 0.84
CA ILE A 1226 -9.72 30.14 -0.35
C ILE A 1226 -8.23 30.14 0.03
N VAL A 1227 -7.84 30.82 1.11
CA VAL A 1227 -6.45 30.86 1.59
C VAL A 1227 -5.94 29.47 1.95
N TYR A 1228 -6.74 28.65 2.65
CA TYR A 1228 -6.36 27.28 3.03
C TYR A 1228 -6.09 26.43 1.78
N ARG A 1229 -6.96 26.52 0.77
CA ARG A 1229 -6.81 25.77 -0.48
C ARG A 1229 -5.62 26.25 -1.32
N LEU A 1230 -5.34 27.56 -1.33
CA LEU A 1230 -4.15 28.13 -1.96
C LEU A 1230 -2.84 27.69 -1.28
N ILE A 1231 -2.82 27.65 0.06
CA ILE A 1231 -1.68 27.13 0.82
C ILE A 1231 -1.46 25.65 0.51
N ALA A 1232 -2.53 24.85 0.45
CA ALA A 1232 -2.45 23.43 0.09
C ALA A 1232 -1.82 23.22 -1.29
N TRP A 1233 -2.25 24.01 -2.29
CA TRP A 1233 -1.64 24.00 -3.62
C TRP A 1233 -0.17 24.42 -3.60
N LEU A 1234 0.17 25.53 -2.92
CA LEU A 1234 1.53 26.05 -2.85
C LEU A 1234 2.49 25.05 -2.18
N VAL A 1235 2.04 24.37 -1.12
CA VAL A 1235 2.83 23.33 -0.44
C VAL A 1235 3.12 22.15 -1.36
N LEU A 1236 2.11 21.68 -2.11
CA LEU A 1236 2.30 20.61 -3.09
C LEU A 1236 3.29 21.05 -4.20
N GLU A 1237 3.12 22.26 -4.73
CA GLU A 1237 3.99 22.83 -5.76
C GLU A 1237 5.45 22.94 -5.27
N LEU A 1238 5.67 23.43 -4.04
CA LEU A 1238 6.99 23.53 -3.44
C LEU A 1238 7.65 22.17 -3.21
N LYS A 1239 6.90 21.19 -2.67
CA LYS A 1239 7.39 19.82 -2.45
C LYS A 1239 7.91 19.21 -3.74
N VAL A 1240 7.10 19.34 -4.80
CA VAL A 1240 7.38 18.73 -6.10
C VAL A 1240 8.52 19.45 -6.84
N ARG A 1241 8.61 20.79 -6.79
CA ARG A 1241 9.67 21.55 -7.48
C ARG A 1241 11.03 21.48 -6.79
N TYR A 1242 11.07 21.52 -5.46
CA TYR A 1242 12.33 21.75 -4.71
C TYR A 1242 12.80 20.56 -3.86
N PHE A 1243 11.91 19.69 -3.38
CA PHE A 1243 12.29 18.61 -2.45
C PHE A 1243 12.44 17.24 -3.13
N ARG A 1244 11.83 17.04 -4.30
CA ARG A 1244 11.98 15.80 -5.09
C ARG A 1244 12.99 15.87 -6.23
N ARG A 1245 13.30 17.06 -6.77
CA ARG A 1245 14.41 17.31 -7.71
C ARG A 1245 15.72 17.55 -6.93
#